data_AF-A0A8H5JIY5-F1
#
_entry.id   AF-A0A8H5JIY5-F1
#
_cell.length_a   1.000
_cell.length_b   1.000
_cell.length_c   1.000
_cell.angle_alpha   90.00
_cell.angle_beta   90.00
_cell.angle_gamma   90.00
#
_symmetry.space_group_name_H-M   'P 1'
#
loop_
_entity.id
_entity.type
_entity.pdbx_description
1 polymer ?
#
loop_
_entity_poly.entity_id
_entity_poly.type
_entity_poly.pdbx_seq_one_letter_code
_entity_poly.pdbx_strand_id
1 'polypeptide(L)'
;MKLSSVLCCVFATLTVAFPKEYLSLATWGVEGYAKDNPIGITTGGKGGKTVTVTTAEELVAAVKGTEPKIVKLKGKVTLPSRLKVGSNTSLIGVGLTAHITGAGVDVYHGDNVILQNLKITHILDNDCITIRNSTRVWVDHNEFASDINQGPDHYDGQVDIIRASDWITVSWNYFHDHWKSSLVGNDATFRDLDFGHLHVTYHHNYWRNMGTRGPAGRFGHQHVYNNLYEDFLYQAIHSRSDNQVLVEGNVFRGNTSEALSTYGLVIPMDSPNTCTCGDEELDGYANLGAKNDWGKAGVNITQKGNFYKADYKYKLTPLKLVPTVAKLGAGVGRICYFHFRRIFPEKGDTQPPPPPVACLSHIHISKANDTCDSLALKYSVSSAEIFINNHDILDCYDMVEDVPICLPFRCNTYQVKENDTCTSVSESLGITIKDFISLNPWIRNDCGFFPSGTITLGKFVCTTPSDGLYNRTISKSDPADSNYADEVVPRPENADPAANSECGRWYTVEEGDDCLSVLGQHDMSLSLFTAANPSISPINCTASLIPGQAYCVGPTKNALPESYPPPTYWRQGCYFSANQDFYGPTRALTGPKLSHIKPLSISSCQAYCLSLFLPVFGLRNGDTCICDDRLRMDSRPNKIWGCGSLCGYGNGVCSPEQHPIEVFSSQEHLTVEYVNIGCFESKKEHVLLGKNYMGWRDGTLEECAHLCHDADYFALQTKHYSPVEQANFCICGNQMSPSIKKLKGEKESADENGDNLLKFLIGIIGTIGICLIINKILNRIVLYKSSTTQSWDWSKEIVLITGGSGGIGSEMVKKFSCRNIKVVSFDLQPPKDTLSTNAHFYKVDVTSPQGIHEAMEQVRREIGDPTVLINNAGIALGKDILACTADQIQQMVQVNLLAHFWLVQELLPSMVKQKHGHVVTIASVASFITIASNIDYSCTKASLVAFHEGLTQDLKHRYDSRDVLTSIIFPYWVRTPLIQNLTTHSTFQDPLQEPSDVGEAIVDHVLNGRRGDLFLPGYAGLLSGIRGLPAWMQEMIRDSKASVLRETSF
;
A
#
# COMPACT_ATOMS: atom_id res chain seq x y z
N MET A 1 -37.21 -19.82 19.52
CA MET A 1 -36.48 -18.73 20.19
C MET A 1 -35.16 -19.26 20.72
N LYS A 2 -34.04 -18.89 20.11
CA LYS A 2 -32.68 -19.11 20.64
C LYS A 2 -31.95 -17.77 20.56
N LEU A 3 -31.40 -17.35 21.69
CA LEU A 3 -30.87 -16.01 21.98
C LEU A 3 -29.46 -15.78 21.39
N SER A 4 -29.09 -16.45 20.29
CA SER A 4 -27.72 -16.47 19.75
C SER A 4 -27.49 -15.56 18.54
N SER A 5 -28.55 -14.98 17.95
CA SER A 5 -28.46 -14.19 16.71
C SER A 5 -28.53 -12.67 16.91
N VAL A 6 -28.63 -12.17 18.15
CA VAL A 6 -28.73 -10.72 18.44
C VAL A 6 -27.40 -10.09 18.88
N LEU A 7 -26.39 -10.89 19.26
CA LEU A 7 -25.12 -10.35 19.79
C LEU A 7 -24.04 -10.07 18.74
N CYS A 8 -24.23 -10.51 17.49
CA CYS A 8 -23.21 -10.35 16.44
C CYS A 8 -23.29 -9.01 15.69
N CYS A 9 -24.37 -8.23 15.89
CA CYS A 9 -24.60 -6.96 15.18
C CYS A 9 -24.13 -5.70 15.93
N VAL A 10 -23.31 -5.82 16.99
CA VAL A 10 -22.71 -4.64 17.69
C VAL A 10 -21.19 -4.54 17.48
N PHE A 11 -20.54 -5.50 16.80
CA PHE A 11 -19.08 -5.49 16.64
C PHE A 11 -18.54 -5.07 15.25
N ALA A 12 -19.39 -4.56 14.37
CA ALA A 12 -18.94 -4.14 13.03
C ALA A 12 -19.58 -2.82 12.58
N THR A 13 -19.13 -1.69 13.12
CA THR A 13 -19.07 -0.41 12.38
C THR A 13 -18.29 0.63 13.17
N LEU A 14 -17.01 0.79 12.84
CA LEU A 14 -16.25 2.04 12.67
C LEU A 14 -14.74 1.69 12.66
N THR A 15 -14.32 0.90 11.68
CA THR A 15 -12.93 0.90 11.24
C THR A 15 -12.71 2.22 10.48
N VAL A 16 -12.23 3.23 11.19
CA VAL A 16 -11.47 4.29 10.53
C VAL A 16 -10.20 3.59 10.05
N ALA A 17 -10.09 3.34 8.75
CA ALA A 17 -8.87 2.77 8.19
C ALA A 17 -7.66 3.57 8.69
N PHE A 18 -6.58 2.86 9.03
CA PHE A 18 -5.40 3.48 9.59
C PHE A 18 -4.79 4.45 8.57
N PRO A 19 -4.27 5.63 9.01
CA PRO A 19 -3.58 6.60 8.16
C PRO A 19 -2.52 6.01 7.20
N LYS A 20 -1.87 4.90 7.60
CA LYS A 20 -0.75 4.26 6.88
C LYS A 20 -1.13 3.58 5.56
N GLU A 21 -2.31 2.95 5.46
CA GLU A 21 -2.73 2.26 4.22
C GLU A 21 -2.93 3.26 3.07
N TYR A 22 -3.39 4.47 3.38
CA TYR A 22 -3.61 5.53 2.39
C TYR A 22 -2.31 6.15 1.86
N LEU A 23 -1.24 6.13 2.65
CA LEU A 23 0.07 6.69 2.26
C LEU A 23 0.83 5.79 1.27
N SER A 24 0.48 4.51 1.19
CA SER A 24 1.02 3.58 0.18
C SER A 24 0.52 3.86 -1.25
N LEU A 25 -0.55 4.65 -1.38
CA LEU A 25 -1.13 5.02 -2.68
C LEU A 25 -0.38 6.17 -3.36
N ALA A 26 0.44 6.89 -2.59
CA ALA A 26 1.20 8.04 -3.05
C ALA A 26 2.70 7.71 -3.14
N THR A 27 3.38 8.45 -4.01
CA THR A 27 4.80 8.31 -4.33
C THR A 27 5.62 9.34 -3.57
N TRP A 28 6.76 8.90 -3.04
CA TRP A 28 7.58 9.65 -2.07
C TRP A 28 8.93 10.11 -2.63
N GLY A 29 9.22 9.79 -3.90
CA GLY A 29 10.42 10.26 -4.60
C GLY A 29 10.11 11.46 -5.50
N VAL A 30 11.14 11.95 -6.20
CA VAL A 30 10.97 13.00 -7.21
C VAL A 30 9.94 12.56 -8.25
N GLU A 31 8.94 13.38 -8.51
CA GLU A 31 7.96 13.25 -9.59
C GLU A 31 7.89 14.56 -10.38
N GLY A 32 7.02 14.61 -11.38
CA GLY A 32 6.77 15.83 -12.12
C GLY A 32 7.92 16.23 -13.03
N TYR A 33 7.92 17.50 -13.42
CA TYR A 33 8.94 18.06 -14.29
C TYR A 33 10.34 18.07 -13.67
N ALA A 34 10.48 18.01 -12.33
CA ALA A 34 11.79 17.84 -11.71
C ALA A 34 12.37 16.44 -11.95
N LYS A 35 11.52 15.43 -12.21
CA LYS A 35 11.93 14.06 -12.51
C LYS A 35 12.11 13.83 -14.01
N ASP A 36 11.05 14.10 -14.76
CA ASP A 36 10.91 13.74 -16.16
C ASP A 36 10.90 15.02 -17.00
N ASN A 37 12.06 15.32 -17.60
CA ASN A 37 12.26 16.48 -18.47
C ASN A 37 13.40 16.20 -19.47
N PRO A 38 13.55 17.01 -20.54
CA PRO A 38 14.56 16.78 -21.59
C PRO A 38 16.02 16.89 -21.14
N ILE A 39 16.31 17.49 -19.99
CA ILE A 39 17.67 17.76 -19.50
C ILE A 39 18.08 16.90 -18.29
N GLY A 40 17.23 15.94 -17.90
CA GLY A 40 17.51 14.92 -16.90
C GLY A 40 16.92 15.18 -15.51
N ILE A 41 16.89 14.13 -14.69
CA ILE A 41 16.31 14.14 -13.34
C ILE A 41 17.05 15.07 -12.36
N THR A 42 16.29 15.70 -11.46
CA THR A 42 16.80 16.43 -10.31
C THR A 42 17.30 15.46 -9.24
N THR A 43 18.60 15.40 -9.04
CA THR A 43 19.27 14.56 -8.03
C THR A 43 19.87 15.37 -6.88
N GLY A 44 19.88 16.70 -6.97
CA GLY A 44 20.54 17.58 -6.01
C GLY A 44 22.00 17.24 -5.82
N GLY A 45 22.42 17.10 -4.57
CA GLY A 45 23.79 16.80 -4.16
C GLY A 45 24.21 15.34 -4.18
N LYS A 46 23.46 14.45 -4.84
CA LYS A 46 23.78 13.01 -4.90
C LYS A 46 25.23 12.78 -5.35
N GLY A 47 25.94 11.88 -4.66
CA GLY A 47 27.37 11.60 -4.88
C GLY A 47 28.34 12.63 -4.29
N GLY A 48 27.80 13.70 -3.70
CA GLY A 48 28.54 14.79 -3.09
C GLY A 48 28.88 14.60 -1.61
N LYS A 49 29.69 15.52 -1.08
CA LYS A 49 30.02 15.54 0.36
C LYS A 49 28.77 15.92 1.17
N THR A 50 28.52 15.19 2.24
CA THR A 50 27.49 15.56 3.22
C THR A 50 28.09 16.40 4.34
N VAL A 51 27.46 17.52 4.68
CA VAL A 51 27.82 18.40 5.79
C VAL A 51 26.58 18.75 6.60
N THR A 52 26.68 18.72 7.92
CA THR A 52 25.63 19.20 8.82
C THR A 52 26.02 20.57 9.35
N VAL A 53 25.10 21.53 9.27
CA VAL A 53 25.31 22.93 9.67
C VAL A 53 24.27 23.33 10.72
N THR A 54 24.68 24.21 11.63
CA THR A 54 23.84 24.68 12.75
C THR A 54 23.77 26.20 12.86
N THR A 55 24.66 26.93 12.17
CA THR A 55 24.68 28.40 12.17
C THR A 55 24.38 28.98 10.79
N ALA A 56 24.01 30.26 10.74
CA ALA A 56 23.75 30.95 9.48
C ALA A 56 25.02 31.06 8.63
N GLU A 57 26.17 31.30 9.26
CA GLU A 57 27.47 31.43 8.60
C GLU A 57 27.90 30.10 7.97
N GLU A 58 27.76 29.00 8.70
CA GLU A 58 28.03 27.65 8.20
C GLU A 58 27.11 27.30 7.04
N LEU A 59 25.82 27.59 7.16
CA LEU A 59 24.84 27.34 6.11
C LEU A 59 25.17 28.12 4.84
N VAL A 60 25.46 29.41 4.96
CA VAL A 60 25.85 30.27 3.83
C VAL A 60 27.13 29.79 3.16
N ALA A 61 28.10 29.29 3.93
CA ALA A 61 29.33 28.74 3.36
C ALA A 61 29.07 27.40 2.65
N ALA A 62 28.26 26.53 3.26
CA ALA A 62 28.07 25.14 2.81
C ALA A 62 27.26 25.01 1.51
N VAL A 63 26.30 25.91 1.25
CA VAL A 63 25.41 25.80 0.07
C VAL A 63 25.98 26.44 -1.21
N LYS A 64 27.17 27.04 -1.15
CA LYS A 64 27.78 27.76 -2.29
C LYS A 64 28.45 26.81 -3.30
N GLY A 65 28.61 27.33 -4.52
CA GLY A 65 29.34 26.67 -5.60
C GLY A 65 28.55 25.58 -6.32
N THR A 66 29.20 24.88 -7.25
CA THR A 66 28.55 23.97 -8.21
C THR A 66 28.83 22.49 -7.97
N GLU A 67 29.77 22.15 -7.10
CA GLU A 67 30.10 20.75 -6.80
C GLU A 67 28.95 20.03 -6.09
N PRO A 68 28.66 18.75 -6.41
CA PRO A 68 27.64 17.98 -5.70
C PRO A 68 27.83 18.03 -4.17
N LYS A 69 26.78 18.40 -3.42
CA LYS A 69 26.83 18.49 -1.95
C LYS A 69 25.47 18.32 -1.27
N ILE A 70 25.47 17.65 -0.13
CA ILE A 70 24.29 17.51 0.74
C ILE A 70 24.52 18.34 2.00
N VAL A 71 23.72 19.39 2.18
CA VAL A 71 23.78 20.27 3.34
C VAL A 71 22.59 19.97 4.25
N LYS A 72 22.86 19.45 5.44
CA LYS A 72 21.86 19.14 6.46
C LYS A 72 21.74 20.31 7.44
N LEU A 73 20.64 21.04 7.40
CA LEU A 73 20.36 22.11 8.36
C LEU A 73 19.76 21.54 9.64
N LYS A 74 20.37 21.83 10.79
CA LYS A 74 19.88 21.41 12.10
C LYS A 74 19.66 22.63 12.99
N GLY A 75 18.45 22.79 13.53
CA GLY A 75 18.10 23.91 14.37
C GLY A 75 17.64 25.15 13.60
N LYS A 76 17.35 26.21 14.37
CA LYS A 76 16.88 27.49 13.85
C LYS A 76 18.05 28.38 13.46
N VAL A 77 17.98 28.96 12.28
CA VAL A 77 18.92 29.98 11.79
C VAL A 77 18.16 31.24 11.40
N THR A 78 18.70 32.39 11.78
CA THR A 78 18.23 33.69 11.32
C THR A 78 19.22 34.19 10.29
N LEU A 79 18.79 34.23 9.03
CA LEU A 79 19.63 34.66 7.92
C LEU A 79 19.69 36.20 7.88
N PRO A 80 20.90 36.79 7.79
CA PRO A 80 21.05 38.25 7.68
C PRO A 80 20.76 38.77 6.27
N SER A 81 20.73 37.88 5.27
CA SER A 81 20.47 38.19 3.86
C SER A 81 20.04 36.91 3.13
N ARG A 82 19.49 37.03 1.92
CA ARG A 82 18.98 35.88 1.16
C ARG A 82 20.06 34.81 0.94
N LEU A 83 19.72 33.56 1.27
CA LEU A 83 20.62 32.42 1.15
C LEU A 83 20.72 31.96 -0.30
N LYS A 84 21.86 32.19 -0.94
CA LYS A 84 22.12 31.77 -2.33
C LYS A 84 22.59 30.32 -2.38
N VAL A 85 21.71 29.43 -2.81
CA VAL A 85 22.00 27.99 -3.00
C VAL A 85 22.53 27.77 -4.41
N GLY A 86 23.71 27.16 -4.52
CA GLY A 86 24.35 26.84 -5.79
C GLY A 86 23.88 25.50 -6.38
N SER A 87 24.26 25.23 -7.62
CA SER A 87 23.91 24.01 -8.36
C SER A 87 24.38 22.72 -7.67
N ASN A 88 23.74 21.61 -8.01
CA ASN A 88 24.03 20.26 -7.48
C ASN A 88 24.00 20.23 -5.94
N THR A 89 23.01 20.87 -5.35
CA THR A 89 22.90 21.01 -3.88
C THR A 89 21.60 20.41 -3.38
N SER A 90 21.68 19.58 -2.34
CA SER A 90 20.52 19.20 -1.54
C SER A 90 20.59 19.90 -0.18
N LEU A 91 19.75 20.91 0.05
CA LEU A 91 19.56 21.52 1.36
C LEU A 91 18.40 20.82 2.07
N ILE A 92 18.71 20.04 3.11
CA ILE A 92 17.74 19.17 3.78
C ILE A 92 17.68 19.50 5.27
N GLY A 93 16.49 19.74 5.80
CA GLY A 93 16.27 19.94 7.23
C GLY A 93 16.39 18.65 8.05
N VAL A 94 16.96 18.73 9.25
CA VAL A 94 17.07 17.61 10.19
C VAL A 94 15.88 17.59 11.16
N GLY A 95 15.09 16.52 11.10
CA GLY A 95 13.93 16.31 11.96
C GLY A 95 12.88 17.42 11.79
N LEU A 96 12.45 18.02 12.89
CA LEU A 96 11.49 19.14 12.94
C LEU A 96 12.17 20.48 13.24
N THR A 97 13.51 20.50 13.35
CA THR A 97 14.23 21.63 13.96
C THR A 97 14.74 22.65 12.96
N ALA A 98 14.82 22.30 11.67
CA ALA A 98 15.37 23.14 10.62
C ALA A 98 14.45 24.31 10.30
N HIS A 99 14.73 25.48 10.88
CA HIS A 99 13.88 26.65 10.79
C HIS A 99 14.67 27.87 10.31
N ILE A 100 14.30 28.41 9.16
CA ILE A 100 14.88 29.60 8.57
C ILE A 100 13.95 30.79 8.81
N THR A 101 14.53 31.89 9.29
CA THR A 101 13.86 33.19 9.49
C THR A 101 14.80 34.33 9.07
N GLY A 102 14.31 35.58 9.04
CA GLY A 102 15.11 36.77 8.72
C GLY A 102 15.17 37.07 7.23
N ALA A 103 15.66 36.14 6.41
CA ALA A 103 15.69 36.25 4.96
C ALA A 103 15.37 34.91 4.27
N GLY A 104 14.90 34.98 3.03
CA GLY A 104 14.53 33.81 2.23
C GLY A 104 15.71 33.09 1.55
N VAL A 105 15.38 32.10 0.73
CA VAL A 105 16.33 31.26 -0.01
C VAL A 105 16.24 31.55 -1.51
N ASP A 106 17.39 31.79 -2.13
CA ASP A 106 17.53 32.00 -3.58
C ASP A 106 18.18 30.80 -4.25
N VAL A 107 17.53 30.28 -5.29
CA VAL A 107 18.18 29.50 -6.33
C VAL A 107 18.28 30.40 -7.56
N TYR A 108 19.48 30.87 -7.87
CA TYR A 108 19.72 31.85 -8.93
C TYR A 108 20.81 31.39 -9.87
N HIS A 109 20.49 31.27 -11.17
CA HIS A 109 21.36 30.57 -12.13
C HIS A 109 21.79 29.18 -11.63
N GLY A 110 20.89 28.54 -10.87
CA GLY A 110 21.10 27.23 -10.28
C GLY A 110 20.54 26.15 -11.18
N ASP A 111 21.14 24.98 -11.07
CA ASP A 111 20.67 23.79 -11.75
C ASP A 111 20.83 22.57 -10.83
N ASN A 112 19.86 21.66 -10.85
CA ASN A 112 19.87 20.44 -10.06
C ASN A 112 19.92 20.70 -8.54
N VAL A 113 18.84 21.26 -7.99
CA VAL A 113 18.75 21.66 -6.57
C VAL A 113 17.56 21.01 -5.87
N ILE A 114 17.77 20.53 -4.64
CA ILE A 114 16.72 20.01 -3.77
C ILE A 114 16.63 20.86 -2.50
N LEU A 115 15.44 21.38 -2.20
CA LEU A 115 15.11 22.11 -0.98
C LEU A 115 14.04 21.32 -0.23
N GLN A 116 14.42 20.68 0.88
CA GLN A 116 13.58 19.65 1.49
C GLN A 116 13.55 19.71 3.03
N ASN A 117 12.38 19.48 3.64
CA ASN A 117 12.21 19.43 5.10
C ASN A 117 12.52 20.74 5.86
N LEU A 118 12.35 21.90 5.24
CA LEU A 118 12.69 23.20 5.82
C LEU A 118 11.41 23.92 6.28
N LYS A 119 11.45 24.47 7.48
CA LYS A 119 10.47 25.48 7.90
C LYS A 119 11.01 26.85 7.54
N ILE A 120 10.33 27.61 6.70
CA ILE A 120 10.74 28.97 6.29
C ILE A 120 9.56 29.90 6.53
N THR A 121 9.70 30.83 7.48
CA THR A 121 8.53 31.59 7.95
C THR A 121 8.86 33.04 8.28
N HIS A 122 7.85 33.92 8.17
CA HIS A 122 7.93 35.32 8.57
C HIS A 122 9.09 36.06 7.90
N ILE A 123 9.25 35.87 6.60
CA ILE A 123 10.25 36.58 5.79
C ILE A 123 9.65 37.92 5.38
N LEU A 124 10.07 38.99 6.06
CA LEU A 124 9.55 40.35 5.85
C LEU A 124 9.96 40.91 4.49
N ASP A 125 9.01 41.57 3.81
CA ASP A 125 9.20 42.24 2.52
C ASP A 125 9.99 41.41 1.48
N ASN A 126 9.83 40.09 1.52
CA ASN A 126 10.56 39.16 0.64
C ASN A 126 9.94 37.76 0.61
N ASP A 127 10.38 36.97 -0.36
CA ASP A 127 9.87 35.61 -0.55
C ASP A 127 10.53 34.60 0.39
N CYS A 128 9.82 33.53 0.78
CA CYS A 128 10.47 32.42 1.47
C CYS A 128 11.49 31.70 0.56
N ILE A 129 11.11 31.39 -0.68
CA ILE A 129 11.97 30.83 -1.73
C ILE A 129 11.75 31.60 -3.02
N THR A 130 12.84 32.01 -3.68
CA THR A 130 12.80 32.52 -5.05
C THR A 130 13.70 31.65 -5.94
N ILE A 131 13.11 31.06 -6.98
CA ILE A 131 13.80 30.31 -8.03
C ILE A 131 13.81 31.21 -9.27
N ARG A 132 15.01 31.59 -9.70
CA ARG A 132 15.19 32.60 -10.75
C ARG A 132 16.23 32.14 -11.76
N ASN A 133 15.85 32.12 -13.04
CA ASN A 133 16.71 31.68 -14.14
C ASN A 133 17.44 30.37 -13.82
N SER A 134 16.69 29.38 -13.35
CA SER A 134 17.24 28.14 -12.79
C SER A 134 16.45 26.92 -13.28
N THR A 135 17.12 25.78 -13.41
CA THR A 135 16.51 24.54 -13.92
C THR A 135 16.59 23.39 -12.93
N ARG A 136 15.72 22.38 -13.06
CA ARG A 136 15.78 21.13 -12.26
C ARG A 136 15.80 21.41 -10.75
N VAL A 137 14.71 21.97 -10.24
CA VAL A 137 14.56 22.28 -8.82
C VAL A 137 13.40 21.51 -8.21
N TRP A 138 13.64 20.89 -7.06
CA TRP A 138 12.62 20.17 -6.29
C TRP A 138 12.45 20.79 -4.91
N VAL A 139 11.24 21.29 -4.64
CA VAL A 139 10.84 21.89 -3.36
C VAL A 139 9.86 20.94 -2.68
N ASP A 140 10.31 20.25 -1.62
CA ASP A 140 9.60 19.09 -1.08
C ASP A 140 9.47 19.07 0.45
N HIS A 141 8.28 18.73 0.98
CA HIS A 141 8.08 18.54 2.43
C HIS A 141 8.52 19.73 3.31
N ASN A 142 8.39 20.95 2.80
CA ASN A 142 8.68 22.18 3.54
C ASN A 142 7.42 22.74 4.21
N GLU A 143 7.60 23.62 5.19
CA GLU A 143 6.53 24.40 5.81
C GLU A 143 6.77 25.89 5.58
N PHE A 144 5.79 26.57 4.99
CA PHE A 144 5.81 27.99 4.71
C PHE A 144 4.68 28.69 5.44
N ALA A 145 5.01 29.70 6.24
CA ALA A 145 4.03 30.41 7.04
C ALA A 145 4.40 31.86 7.36
N SER A 146 3.39 32.68 7.63
CA SER A 146 3.58 34.06 8.08
C SER A 146 2.41 34.48 8.99
N ASP A 147 1.95 35.73 8.87
CA ASP A 147 0.71 36.20 9.48
C ASP A 147 -0.18 36.89 8.44
N ILE A 148 -1.28 36.22 8.07
CA ILE A 148 -2.28 36.75 7.12
C ILE A 148 -2.97 38.01 7.65
N ASN A 149 -2.95 38.30 8.96
CA ASN A 149 -3.66 39.48 9.49
C ASN A 149 -2.91 40.79 9.22
N GLN A 150 -1.66 40.74 8.78
CA GLN A 150 -0.85 41.93 8.47
C GLN A 150 -1.17 42.55 7.09
N GLY A 151 -2.03 41.89 6.29
CA GLY A 151 -2.37 42.32 4.94
C GLY A 151 -1.42 41.79 3.87
N PRO A 152 -1.74 42.05 2.58
CA PRO A 152 -1.13 41.36 1.45
C PRO A 152 0.34 41.65 1.19
N ASP A 153 0.86 42.82 1.56
CA ASP A 153 2.21 43.26 1.20
C ASP A 153 3.18 43.34 2.38
N HIS A 154 2.73 43.03 3.61
CA HIS A 154 3.65 42.98 4.76
C HIS A 154 4.66 41.82 4.65
N TYR A 155 4.26 40.75 3.99
CA TYR A 155 5.12 39.67 3.52
C TYR A 155 4.94 39.57 2.00
N ASP A 156 5.97 39.14 1.27
CA ASP A 156 5.85 38.99 -0.19
C ASP A 156 5.36 37.60 -0.59
N GLY A 157 6.13 36.81 -1.34
CA GLY A 157 5.79 35.44 -1.74
C GLY A 157 6.16 34.36 -0.72
N GLN A 158 5.60 33.16 -0.86
CA GLN A 158 6.18 31.95 -0.25
C GLN A 158 7.13 31.27 -1.22
N VAL A 159 6.69 30.91 -2.43
CA VAL A 159 7.54 30.24 -3.42
C VAL A 159 7.35 30.88 -4.79
N ASP A 160 8.31 31.68 -5.20
CA ASP A 160 8.27 32.39 -6.47
C ASP A 160 9.22 31.76 -7.49
N ILE A 161 8.70 31.47 -8.69
CA ILE A 161 9.40 30.81 -9.79
C ILE A 161 9.36 31.74 -11.00
N ILE A 162 10.49 32.36 -11.33
CA ILE A 162 10.50 33.53 -12.21
C ILE A 162 11.66 33.50 -13.21
N ARG A 163 11.55 34.28 -14.28
CA ARG A 163 12.63 34.57 -15.25
C ARG A 163 13.25 33.32 -15.86
N ALA A 164 12.58 32.71 -16.83
CA ALA A 164 13.03 31.53 -17.58
C ALA A 164 13.42 30.32 -16.71
N SER A 165 12.97 30.28 -15.45
CA SER A 165 13.16 29.08 -14.63
C SER A 165 12.35 27.93 -15.21
N ASP A 166 12.83 26.70 -15.08
CA ASP A 166 12.21 25.58 -15.80
C ASP A 166 12.43 24.21 -15.15
N TRP A 167 11.55 23.26 -15.44
CA TRP A 167 11.62 21.88 -14.96
C TRP A 167 11.59 21.76 -13.43
N ILE A 168 10.52 22.27 -12.83
CA ILE A 168 10.41 22.43 -11.37
C ILE A 168 9.27 21.56 -10.82
N THR A 169 9.45 21.03 -9.61
CA THR A 169 8.37 20.37 -8.88
C THR A 169 8.29 20.87 -7.46
N VAL A 170 7.07 21.22 -7.05
CA VAL A 170 6.71 21.67 -5.71
C VAL A 170 5.75 20.64 -5.14
N SER A 171 6.22 19.82 -4.20
CA SER A 171 5.45 18.67 -3.70
C SER A 171 5.43 18.56 -2.19
N TRP A 172 4.33 18.03 -1.65
CA TRP A 172 4.21 17.70 -0.22
C TRP A 172 4.53 18.85 0.73
N ASN A 173 4.43 20.11 0.30
CA ASN A 173 4.68 21.26 1.16
C ASN A 173 3.41 21.67 1.88
N TYR A 174 3.57 22.24 3.07
CA TYR A 174 2.49 22.83 3.83
C TYR A 174 2.60 24.37 3.81
N PHE A 175 1.66 25.00 3.13
CA PHE A 175 1.55 26.45 2.99
C PHE A 175 0.39 26.94 3.86
N HIS A 176 0.64 27.88 4.77
CA HIS A 176 -0.46 28.39 5.58
C HIS A 176 -0.27 29.81 6.11
N ASP A 177 -1.39 30.45 6.47
CA ASP A 177 -1.45 31.71 7.19
C ASP A 177 -0.67 32.83 6.45
N HIS A 178 -0.95 33.00 5.16
CA HIS A 178 -0.22 33.92 4.29
C HIS A 178 -1.08 34.48 3.15
N TRP A 179 -0.73 35.65 2.61
CA TRP A 179 -1.46 36.25 1.50
C TRP A 179 -1.05 35.71 0.14
N LYS A 180 0.14 36.06 -0.37
CA LYS A 180 0.55 35.77 -1.75
C LYS A 180 1.43 34.51 -1.79
N SER A 181 0.85 33.34 -2.04
CA SER A 181 1.60 32.07 -1.86
C SER A 181 2.67 31.80 -2.91
N SER A 182 2.33 31.44 -4.14
CA SER A 182 3.31 31.01 -5.15
C SER A 182 3.05 31.67 -6.51
N LEU A 183 4.01 32.50 -6.94
CA LEU A 183 3.98 33.17 -8.23
C LEU A 183 4.85 32.44 -9.26
N VAL A 184 4.34 32.25 -10.48
CA VAL A 184 5.07 31.66 -11.61
C VAL A 184 5.11 32.69 -12.75
N GLY A 185 6.26 33.31 -12.99
CA GLY A 185 6.44 34.43 -13.93
C GLY A 185 6.01 35.78 -13.32
N ASN A 186 6.98 36.64 -12.98
CA ASN A 186 6.74 37.78 -12.10
C ASN A 186 6.10 39.00 -12.78
N ASP A 187 6.29 39.18 -14.09
CA ASP A 187 5.89 40.39 -14.79
C ASP A 187 5.47 40.05 -16.23
N ALA A 188 4.33 40.58 -16.68
CA ALA A 188 3.80 40.32 -18.01
C ALA A 188 4.70 40.90 -19.13
N THR A 189 5.55 41.89 -18.82
CA THR A 189 6.51 42.46 -19.78
C THR A 189 7.69 41.51 -20.08
N PHE A 190 7.91 40.47 -19.27
CA PHE A 190 8.93 39.44 -19.51
C PHE A 190 8.47 38.30 -20.41
N ARG A 191 7.43 38.50 -21.22
CA ARG A 191 6.93 37.48 -22.16
C ARG A 191 8.06 36.85 -22.98
N ASP A 192 8.91 37.64 -23.63
CA ASP A 192 9.98 37.11 -24.51
C ASP A 192 11.02 36.27 -23.75
N LEU A 193 11.11 36.44 -22.43
CA LEU A 193 12.01 35.66 -21.57
C LEU A 193 11.33 34.41 -21.00
N ASP A 194 10.07 34.52 -20.58
CA ASP A 194 9.37 33.46 -19.84
C ASP A 194 8.57 32.51 -20.76
N PHE A 195 8.20 32.97 -21.96
CA PHE A 195 7.43 32.17 -22.91
C PHE A 195 8.26 30.98 -23.41
N GLY A 196 7.71 29.77 -23.26
CA GLY A 196 8.41 28.52 -23.56
C GLY A 196 9.21 27.93 -22.40
N HIS A 197 9.21 28.58 -21.23
CA HIS A 197 9.79 28.08 -19.99
C HIS A 197 8.70 27.85 -18.93
N LEU A 198 9.08 27.83 -17.64
CA LEU A 198 8.17 27.74 -16.49
C LEU A 198 7.31 26.48 -16.53
N HIS A 199 7.91 25.32 -16.86
CA HIS A 199 7.27 24.01 -16.69
C HIS A 199 7.32 23.62 -15.20
N VAL A 200 6.18 23.71 -14.53
CA VAL A 200 6.09 23.51 -13.07
C VAL A 200 5.01 22.49 -12.70
N THR A 201 5.37 21.55 -11.84
CA THR A 201 4.44 20.60 -11.24
C THR A 201 4.14 20.99 -9.79
N TYR A 202 2.85 21.01 -9.42
CA TYR A 202 2.41 21.12 -8.04
C TYR A 202 1.60 19.88 -7.66
N HIS A 203 2.06 19.11 -6.66
CA HIS A 203 1.28 17.97 -6.19
C HIS A 203 1.35 17.66 -4.69
N HIS A 204 0.25 17.13 -4.16
CA HIS A 204 0.15 16.70 -2.76
C HIS A 204 0.54 17.77 -1.74
N ASN A 205 0.52 19.05 -2.13
CA ASN A 205 0.71 20.15 -1.21
C ASN A 205 -0.59 20.43 -0.45
N TYR A 206 -0.46 21.06 0.70
CA TYR A 206 -1.57 21.48 1.52
C TYR A 206 -1.51 22.99 1.72
N TRP A 207 -2.48 23.72 1.16
CA TRP A 207 -2.72 25.13 1.42
C TRP A 207 -3.85 25.31 2.44
N ARG A 208 -3.60 26.07 3.51
CA ARG A 208 -4.61 26.38 4.53
C ARG A 208 -4.58 27.85 4.92
N ASN A 209 -5.74 28.51 4.93
CA ASN A 209 -5.86 29.90 5.38
C ASN A 209 -4.97 30.86 4.58
N MET A 210 -5.34 31.06 3.32
CA MET A 210 -4.51 31.72 2.30
C MET A 210 -5.25 32.87 1.62
N GLY A 211 -4.52 33.88 1.14
CA GLY A 211 -5.06 34.99 0.35
C GLY A 211 -5.28 34.65 -1.12
N THR A 212 -4.19 34.64 -1.89
CA THR A 212 -4.10 34.49 -3.36
C THR A 212 -2.93 33.53 -3.74
N ARG A 213 -2.84 33.16 -5.03
CA ARG A 213 -1.68 32.49 -5.67
C ARG A 213 -1.40 31.05 -5.24
N GLY A 214 -2.33 30.13 -5.42
CA GLY A 214 -2.20 28.71 -5.08
C GLY A 214 -1.93 27.70 -6.21
N PRO A 215 -1.21 27.94 -7.33
CA PRO A 215 -0.34 29.08 -7.70
C PRO A 215 -1.04 30.13 -8.59
N ALA A 216 -0.40 31.28 -8.79
CA ALA A 216 -0.74 32.23 -9.85
C ALA A 216 0.39 32.25 -10.89
N GLY A 217 0.09 32.16 -12.19
CA GLY A 217 1.18 32.26 -13.17
C GLY A 217 0.88 32.78 -14.55
N ARG A 218 1.98 33.03 -15.25
CA ARG A 218 2.12 33.69 -16.56
C ARG A 218 2.96 32.83 -17.49
N PHE A 219 2.58 32.77 -18.77
CA PHE A 219 3.33 32.19 -19.91
C PHE A 219 3.74 30.70 -19.84
N GLY A 220 3.75 30.07 -18.66
CA GLY A 220 4.29 28.74 -18.42
C GLY A 220 3.31 27.59 -18.63
N HIS A 221 3.77 26.38 -18.30
CA HIS A 221 2.97 25.14 -18.30
C HIS A 221 2.94 24.55 -16.90
N GLN A 222 1.78 24.64 -16.25
CA GLN A 222 1.62 24.23 -14.87
C GLN A 222 0.73 23.01 -14.76
N HIS A 223 1.24 21.92 -14.20
CA HIS A 223 0.42 20.75 -13.88
C HIS A 223 0.15 20.70 -12.37
N VAL A 224 -1.11 20.88 -12.00
CA VAL A 224 -1.56 20.99 -10.61
C VAL A 224 -2.45 19.81 -10.28
N TYR A 225 -1.98 18.88 -9.44
CA TYR A 225 -2.75 17.67 -9.10
C TYR A 225 -2.70 17.20 -7.65
N ASN A 226 -3.79 16.60 -7.17
CA ASN A 226 -3.93 16.06 -5.81
C ASN A 226 -3.50 16.99 -4.67
N ASN A 227 -3.64 18.31 -4.86
CA ASN A 227 -3.42 19.27 -3.79
C ASN A 227 -4.70 19.46 -2.96
N LEU A 228 -4.53 19.84 -1.70
CA LEU A 228 -5.61 20.22 -0.81
C LEU A 228 -5.57 21.73 -0.55
N TYR A 229 -6.70 22.40 -0.80
CA TYR A 229 -6.92 23.81 -0.50
C TYR A 229 -8.03 23.96 0.53
N GLU A 230 -7.74 24.60 1.65
CA GLU A 230 -8.74 24.92 2.69
C GLU A 230 -8.66 26.41 3.04
N ASP A 231 -9.81 27.09 3.02
CA ASP A 231 -9.92 28.50 3.42
C ASP A 231 -9.03 29.45 2.58
N PHE A 232 -9.26 29.47 1.27
CA PHE A 232 -8.63 30.41 0.33
C PHE A 232 -9.53 31.64 0.07
N LEU A 233 -9.08 32.84 0.43
CA LEU A 233 -9.91 34.05 0.43
C LEU A 233 -10.29 34.51 -0.99
N TYR A 234 -9.39 34.37 -1.97
CA TYR A 234 -9.58 34.79 -3.37
C TYR A 234 -9.18 33.66 -4.33
N GLN A 235 -8.60 33.98 -5.50
CA GLN A 235 -8.21 32.98 -6.49
C GLN A 235 -7.10 32.07 -5.95
N ALA A 236 -7.42 30.78 -5.83
CA ALA A 236 -6.43 29.74 -5.60
C ALA A 236 -5.59 29.53 -6.85
N ILE A 237 -6.03 28.74 -7.83
CA ILE A 237 -5.29 28.58 -9.09
C ILE A 237 -5.62 29.75 -10.01
N HIS A 238 -4.65 30.57 -10.37
CA HIS A 238 -4.85 31.73 -11.26
C HIS A 238 -3.95 31.66 -12.49
N SER A 239 -4.54 31.39 -13.64
CA SER A 239 -3.85 31.33 -14.93
C SER A 239 -4.07 32.64 -15.68
N ARG A 240 -3.01 33.42 -15.90
CA ARG A 240 -3.08 34.73 -16.61
C ARG A 240 -1.94 34.83 -17.62
N SER A 241 -1.97 35.85 -18.47
CA SER A 241 -0.94 36.14 -19.47
C SER A 241 -0.53 34.91 -20.30
N ASP A 242 -1.48 34.30 -21.00
CA ASP A 242 -1.30 33.08 -21.82
C ASP A 242 -0.74 31.83 -21.11
N ASN A 243 -0.70 31.82 -19.78
CA ASN A 243 -0.29 30.63 -19.01
C ASN A 243 -1.20 29.43 -19.32
N GLN A 244 -0.62 28.23 -19.38
CA GLN A 244 -1.33 26.97 -19.58
C GLN A 244 -1.36 26.20 -18.27
N VAL A 245 -2.54 25.89 -17.73
CA VAL A 245 -2.68 25.04 -16.54
C VAL A 245 -3.51 23.79 -16.79
N LEU A 246 -2.99 22.63 -16.38
CA LEU A 246 -3.71 21.36 -16.31
C LEU A 246 -4.06 21.06 -14.85
N VAL A 247 -5.35 20.92 -14.53
CA VAL A 247 -5.85 20.79 -13.15
C VAL A 247 -6.56 19.45 -12.95
N GLU A 248 -6.03 18.60 -12.06
CA GLU A 248 -6.47 17.20 -11.90
C GLU A 248 -6.56 16.71 -10.44
N GLY A 249 -7.67 16.13 -10.02
CA GLY A 249 -7.72 15.44 -8.72
C GLY A 249 -7.55 16.31 -7.46
N ASN A 250 -7.59 17.64 -7.57
CA ASN A 250 -7.43 18.56 -6.44
C ASN A 250 -8.72 18.65 -5.61
N VAL A 251 -8.58 19.00 -4.33
CA VAL A 251 -9.71 19.15 -3.40
C VAL A 251 -9.72 20.52 -2.76
N PHE A 252 -10.86 21.20 -2.83
CA PHE A 252 -11.11 22.52 -2.27
C PHE A 252 -12.19 22.43 -1.17
N ARG A 253 -11.94 23.05 -0.02
CA ARG A 253 -12.81 23.00 1.17
C ARG A 253 -12.87 24.34 1.90
N GLY A 254 -13.71 24.38 2.94
CA GLY A 254 -13.84 25.54 3.82
C GLY A 254 -14.39 26.75 3.09
N ASN A 255 -13.86 27.92 3.43
CA ASN A 255 -14.25 29.20 2.86
C ASN A 255 -13.46 29.55 1.59
N THR A 256 -13.04 28.54 0.82
CA THR A 256 -12.37 28.76 -0.48
C THR A 256 -13.33 29.42 -1.46
N SER A 257 -13.03 30.64 -1.91
CA SER A 257 -13.95 31.45 -2.72
C SER A 257 -13.89 31.10 -4.21
N GLU A 258 -12.71 31.08 -4.82
CA GLU A 258 -12.50 30.77 -6.24
C GLU A 258 -11.34 29.78 -6.38
N ALA A 259 -11.65 28.55 -6.79
CA ALA A 259 -10.67 27.47 -6.89
C ALA A 259 -9.76 27.61 -8.11
N LEU A 260 -10.31 28.09 -9.23
CA LEU A 260 -9.61 28.24 -10.50
C LEU A 260 -10.18 29.43 -11.27
N SER A 261 -9.30 30.33 -11.70
CA SER A 261 -9.62 31.43 -12.60
C SER A 261 -8.64 31.50 -13.76
N THR A 262 -9.12 31.71 -14.98
CA THR A 262 -8.29 32.11 -16.12
C THR A 262 -8.49 33.56 -16.54
N TYR A 263 -9.36 34.29 -15.82
CA TYR A 263 -9.61 35.69 -16.09
C TYR A 263 -8.39 36.52 -15.69
N GLY A 264 -7.89 37.36 -16.61
CA GLY A 264 -6.63 38.09 -16.48
C GLY A 264 -6.63 39.21 -15.44
N LEU A 265 -7.73 39.42 -14.71
CA LEU A 265 -7.80 40.43 -13.65
C LEU A 265 -6.95 40.03 -12.44
N VAL A 266 -5.89 40.79 -12.22
CA VAL A 266 -5.09 40.79 -10.99
C VAL A 266 -5.78 41.68 -9.98
N ILE A 267 -6.42 41.07 -8.98
CA ILE A 267 -7.17 41.84 -7.98
C ILE A 267 -6.23 42.74 -7.16
N PRO A 268 -6.72 43.87 -6.60
CA PRO A 268 -5.89 44.73 -5.77
C PRO A 268 -5.25 44.02 -4.57
N MET A 269 -5.84 42.95 -4.04
CA MET A 269 -5.21 42.22 -2.93
C MET A 269 -4.02 41.34 -3.39
N ASP A 270 -3.91 41.07 -4.69
CA ASP A 270 -2.79 40.37 -5.30
C ASP A 270 -1.69 41.34 -5.80
N SER A 271 -2.08 42.57 -6.14
CA SER A 271 -1.22 43.66 -6.61
C SER A 271 -1.77 45.02 -6.11
N PRO A 272 -1.57 45.37 -4.83
CA PRO A 272 -2.20 46.56 -4.24
C PRO A 272 -1.60 47.90 -4.69
N ASN A 273 -0.45 47.86 -5.39
CA ASN A 273 0.35 49.04 -5.71
C ASN A 273 0.09 49.62 -7.11
N THR A 274 -0.87 49.10 -7.87
CA THR A 274 -1.09 49.49 -9.27
C THR A 274 -2.37 50.31 -9.47
N CYS A 275 -3.56 49.80 -9.12
CA CYS A 275 -4.79 50.60 -9.01
C CYS A 275 -5.82 49.98 -8.06
N THR A 276 -6.78 50.78 -7.58
CA THR A 276 -7.92 50.30 -6.79
C THR A 276 -8.85 49.35 -7.55
N CYS A 277 -8.73 49.31 -8.88
CA CYS A 277 -9.46 48.45 -9.80
C CYS A 277 -8.83 47.06 -10.03
N GLY A 278 -7.54 46.88 -9.72
CA GLY A 278 -6.74 45.73 -10.15
C GLY A 278 -6.15 45.90 -11.56
N ASP A 279 -5.14 45.09 -11.89
CA ASP A 279 -4.50 45.12 -13.21
C ASP A 279 -5.18 44.16 -14.17
N GLU A 280 -5.48 44.62 -15.38
CA GLU A 280 -5.94 43.74 -16.45
C GLU A 280 -4.74 43.20 -17.23
N GLU A 281 -4.58 41.88 -17.19
CA GLU A 281 -3.68 41.15 -18.08
C GLU A 281 -4.48 40.38 -19.13
N LEU A 282 -3.77 39.83 -20.11
CA LEU A 282 -4.38 38.80 -20.95
C LEU A 282 -4.85 37.65 -20.05
N ASP A 283 -5.98 37.06 -20.41
CA ASP A 283 -6.42 35.82 -19.80
C ASP A 283 -5.37 34.71 -20.02
N GLY A 284 -5.34 33.76 -19.09
CA GLY A 284 -4.62 32.51 -19.29
C GLY A 284 -5.54 31.43 -19.86
N TYR A 285 -5.05 30.21 -19.80
CA TYR A 285 -5.75 29.02 -20.26
C TYR A 285 -5.76 27.96 -19.17
N ALA A 286 -6.86 27.19 -19.09
CA ALA A 286 -6.95 26.03 -18.23
C ALA A 286 -7.62 24.85 -18.91
N ASN A 287 -7.12 23.65 -18.62
CA ASN A 287 -7.74 22.39 -18.96
C ASN A 287 -7.95 21.54 -17.71
N LEU A 288 -9.03 20.75 -17.74
CA LEU A 288 -9.39 19.83 -16.67
C LEU A 288 -9.13 18.41 -17.18
N GLY A 289 -8.28 17.67 -16.48
CA GLY A 289 -8.08 16.24 -16.71
C GLY A 289 -8.99 15.42 -15.80
N ALA A 290 -8.42 14.69 -14.84
CA ALA A 290 -9.18 13.96 -13.84
C ALA A 290 -10.07 14.86 -12.97
N LYS A 291 -11.18 14.29 -12.48
CA LYS A 291 -12.18 15.02 -11.68
C LYS A 291 -11.55 15.69 -10.46
N ASN A 292 -11.80 16.99 -10.32
CA ASN A 292 -11.51 17.78 -9.13
C ASN A 292 -12.75 17.85 -8.21
N ASP A 293 -12.53 18.13 -6.93
CA ASP A 293 -13.58 18.41 -5.96
C ASP A 293 -13.53 19.88 -5.54
N TRP A 294 -14.34 20.70 -6.20
CA TRP A 294 -14.38 22.15 -6.03
C TRP A 294 -15.04 22.63 -4.72
N GLY A 295 -15.69 21.74 -3.97
CA GLY A 295 -16.46 22.15 -2.79
C GLY A 295 -17.51 23.21 -3.12
N LYS A 296 -17.43 24.37 -2.45
CA LYS A 296 -18.30 25.54 -2.70
C LYS A 296 -17.62 26.63 -3.56
N ALA A 297 -16.37 26.41 -3.95
CA ALA A 297 -15.57 27.42 -4.62
C ALA A 297 -16.04 27.62 -6.07
N GLY A 298 -15.96 28.85 -6.55
CA GLY A 298 -16.17 29.21 -7.94
C GLY A 298 -15.07 28.66 -8.85
N VAL A 299 -15.42 28.44 -10.12
CA VAL A 299 -14.50 28.08 -11.19
C VAL A 299 -14.83 28.95 -12.39
N ASN A 300 -13.87 29.76 -12.84
CA ASN A 300 -14.03 30.69 -13.96
C ASN A 300 -12.97 30.41 -15.03
N ILE A 301 -13.33 29.63 -16.04
CA ILE A 301 -12.46 29.34 -17.19
C ILE A 301 -12.99 30.13 -18.39
N THR A 302 -12.38 31.28 -18.64
CA THR A 302 -12.62 32.15 -19.79
C THR A 302 -12.00 31.59 -21.08
N GLN A 303 -10.86 30.91 -20.99
CA GLN A 303 -10.20 30.27 -22.13
C GLN A 303 -9.69 28.86 -21.82
N LYS A 304 -9.82 27.97 -22.80
CA LYS A 304 -9.27 26.62 -22.77
C LYS A 304 -8.06 26.55 -23.69
N GLY A 305 -6.97 25.99 -23.19
CA GLY A 305 -5.71 25.91 -23.93
C GLY A 305 -5.47 24.53 -24.50
N ASN A 306 -4.23 24.22 -24.90
CA ASN A 306 -3.85 22.95 -25.53
C ASN A 306 -3.12 21.97 -24.59
N PHE A 307 -2.85 22.36 -23.34
CA PHE A 307 -2.19 21.49 -22.36
C PHE A 307 -3.20 20.52 -21.70
N TYR A 308 -3.53 19.43 -22.38
CA TYR A 308 -4.54 18.46 -21.92
C TYR A 308 -3.97 17.27 -21.15
N LYS A 309 -2.65 17.10 -21.18
CA LYS A 309 -1.95 15.96 -20.60
C LYS A 309 -0.53 16.40 -20.26
N ALA A 310 -0.03 16.00 -19.08
CA ALA A 310 1.36 16.18 -18.75
C ALA A 310 2.26 15.18 -19.50
N ASP A 311 3.45 15.61 -19.87
CA ASP A 311 4.38 14.83 -20.71
C ASP A 311 5.20 13.80 -19.92
N TYR A 312 4.83 13.54 -18.66
CA TYR A 312 5.48 12.58 -17.77
C TYR A 312 4.49 11.57 -17.18
N LYS A 313 5.00 10.48 -16.60
CA LYS A 313 4.16 9.47 -15.95
C LYS A 313 3.91 9.86 -14.49
N TYR A 314 2.66 9.81 -14.06
CA TYR A 314 2.26 10.09 -12.69
C TYR A 314 1.07 9.22 -12.30
N LYS A 315 0.85 9.06 -10.99
CA LYS A 315 -0.29 8.34 -10.43
C LYS A 315 -1.15 9.29 -9.63
N LEU A 316 -2.44 9.30 -9.91
CA LEU A 316 -3.39 10.05 -9.12
C LEU A 316 -3.81 9.26 -7.88
N THR A 317 -3.66 9.88 -6.71
CA THR A 317 -4.33 9.48 -5.47
C THR A 317 -5.85 9.53 -5.69
N PRO A 318 -6.61 8.51 -5.29
CA PRO A 318 -8.07 8.55 -5.40
C PRO A 318 -8.62 9.81 -4.75
N LEU A 319 -9.44 10.57 -5.49
CA LEU A 319 -9.92 11.92 -5.10
C LEU A 319 -10.45 12.02 -3.67
N LYS A 320 -11.17 10.99 -3.18
CA LYS A 320 -11.71 10.95 -1.81
C LYS A 320 -10.64 10.91 -0.72
N LEU A 321 -9.45 10.44 -1.04
CA LEU A 321 -8.34 10.25 -0.10
C LEU A 321 -7.36 11.41 -0.11
N VAL A 322 -7.40 12.27 -1.13
CA VAL A 322 -6.49 13.43 -1.27
C VAL A 322 -6.44 14.29 0.01
N PRO A 323 -7.55 14.64 0.70
CA PRO A 323 -7.46 15.44 1.92
C PRO A 323 -6.72 14.74 3.05
N THR A 324 -6.92 13.43 3.19
CA THR A 324 -6.26 12.61 4.22
C THR A 324 -4.78 12.46 3.90
N VAL A 325 -4.45 12.13 2.65
CA VAL A 325 -3.07 11.92 2.20
C VAL A 325 -2.27 13.23 2.31
N ALA A 326 -2.79 14.35 1.82
CA ALA A 326 -2.12 15.65 1.90
C ALA A 326 -1.89 16.09 3.35
N LYS A 327 -2.89 15.98 4.25
CA LYS A 327 -2.73 16.37 5.68
C LYS A 327 -1.72 15.52 6.44
N LEU A 328 -1.56 14.25 6.06
CA LEU A 328 -0.64 13.33 6.71
C LEU A 328 0.78 13.44 6.18
N GLY A 329 0.92 13.64 4.86
CA GLY A 329 2.22 13.66 4.19
C GLY A 329 2.84 15.04 4.08
N ALA A 330 2.06 16.14 4.00
CA ALA A 330 2.64 17.45 3.76
C ALA A 330 3.37 18.05 4.97
N GLY A 331 4.43 18.82 4.69
CA GLY A 331 5.19 19.59 5.67
C GLY A 331 6.39 18.86 6.29
N VAL A 332 7.03 19.54 7.25
CA VAL A 332 8.28 19.07 7.88
C VAL A 332 8.09 17.85 8.79
N GLY A 333 9.16 17.08 8.97
CA GLY A 333 9.23 15.91 9.85
C GLY A 333 8.58 14.64 9.31
N ARG A 334 8.11 14.66 8.06
CA ARG A 334 7.45 13.51 7.41
C ARG A 334 8.42 12.61 6.64
N ILE A 335 9.61 13.12 6.33
CA ILE A 335 10.65 12.38 5.61
C ILE A 335 11.27 11.27 6.47
N CYS A 336 11.42 11.44 7.78
CA CYS A 336 11.95 10.38 8.65
C CYS A 336 10.99 9.19 8.83
N TYR A 337 9.71 9.35 8.49
CA TYR A 337 8.70 8.29 8.57
C TYR A 337 8.82 7.29 7.40
N PHE A 338 9.43 7.71 6.28
CA PHE A 338 9.42 6.94 5.02
C PHE A 338 10.76 6.85 4.28
N HIS A 339 11.83 7.49 4.76
CA HIS A 339 12.96 7.83 3.90
C HIS A 339 14.36 7.47 4.44
N PHE A 340 14.53 6.23 4.90
CA PHE A 340 15.87 5.62 4.97
C PHE A 340 16.10 4.44 4.02
N ARG A 341 15.09 3.97 3.27
CA ARG A 341 15.24 2.84 2.34
C ARG A 341 15.26 3.19 0.85
N ARG A 342 15.20 4.47 0.44
CA ARG A 342 14.99 4.79 -1.00
C ARG A 342 15.82 5.93 -1.60
N ILE A 343 16.76 6.54 -0.86
CA ILE A 343 17.76 7.45 -1.47
C ILE A 343 19.13 6.76 -1.67
N PHE A 344 19.37 5.63 -1.01
CA PHE A 344 20.61 4.86 -1.12
C PHE A 344 20.28 3.36 -1.21
N PRO A 345 20.53 2.67 -2.33
CA PRO A 345 21.08 1.33 -2.25
C PRO A 345 22.58 1.51 -1.95
N GLU A 346 22.98 1.31 -0.69
CA GLU A 346 24.41 1.13 -0.44
C GLU A 346 24.85 -0.17 -1.10
N LYS A 347 25.86 -0.05 -1.95
CA LYS A 347 26.58 -1.16 -2.54
C LYS A 347 27.34 -1.86 -1.41
N GLY A 348 26.92 -3.07 -1.04
CA GLY A 348 27.71 -3.97 -0.21
C GLY A 348 27.14 -4.40 1.16
N ASP A 349 25.84 -4.25 1.44
CA ASP A 349 25.28 -4.82 2.68
C ASP A 349 24.79 -6.26 2.47
N THR A 350 25.38 -7.18 3.24
CA THR A 350 25.48 -8.63 2.99
C THR A 350 24.25 -9.45 3.39
N GLN A 351 23.03 -8.97 3.18
CA GLN A 351 21.86 -9.84 3.27
C GLN A 351 21.17 -10.02 1.91
N PRO A 352 21.19 -11.24 1.34
CA PRO A 352 20.45 -11.50 0.12
C PRO A 352 18.96 -11.20 0.38
N PRO A 353 18.26 -10.57 -0.58
CA PRO A 353 16.83 -10.35 -0.44
C PRO A 353 16.13 -11.71 -0.24
N PRO A 354 15.07 -11.77 0.58
CA PRO A 354 14.34 -13.01 0.78
C PRO A 354 13.81 -13.53 -0.57
N PRO A 355 13.82 -14.85 -0.80
CA PRO A 355 13.31 -15.43 -2.04
C PRO A 355 11.86 -15.00 -2.30
N PRO A 356 11.44 -14.87 -3.57
CA PRO A 356 10.08 -14.52 -3.92
C PRO A 356 9.10 -15.49 -3.24
N VAL A 357 7.98 -14.95 -2.78
CA VAL A 357 7.10 -15.53 -1.74
C VAL A 357 6.46 -16.89 -2.13
N ALA A 358 6.57 -17.34 -3.38
CA ALA A 358 6.28 -18.72 -3.79
C ALA A 358 6.92 -19.02 -5.16
N CYS A 359 7.94 -19.88 -5.21
CA CYS A 359 8.51 -20.39 -6.46
C CYS A 359 8.36 -21.91 -6.53
N LEU A 360 7.49 -22.39 -7.43
CA LEU A 360 7.19 -23.82 -7.57
C LEU A 360 8.27 -24.56 -8.38
N SER A 361 9.05 -23.82 -9.14
CA SER A 361 10.10 -24.24 -10.09
C SER A 361 11.50 -23.93 -9.52
N HIS A 362 12.52 -23.87 -10.37
CA HIS A 362 13.90 -23.63 -9.94
C HIS A 362 14.16 -22.16 -9.56
N ILE A 363 14.77 -21.93 -8.40
CA ILE A 363 15.29 -20.62 -8.00
C ILE A 363 16.74 -20.50 -8.45
N HIS A 364 17.04 -19.48 -9.24
CA HIS A 364 18.39 -19.13 -9.64
C HIS A 364 18.89 -17.91 -8.87
N ILE A 365 20.04 -18.00 -8.21
CA ILE A 365 20.71 -16.82 -7.65
C ILE A 365 21.45 -16.11 -8.77
N SER A 366 21.02 -14.89 -9.10
CA SER A 366 21.61 -14.08 -10.15
C SER A 366 23.09 -13.80 -9.90
N LYS A 367 23.88 -13.81 -10.97
CA LYS A 367 25.32 -13.56 -11.01
C LYS A 367 25.63 -12.38 -11.91
N ALA A 368 26.86 -11.88 -11.82
CA ALA A 368 27.38 -10.85 -12.71
C ALA A 368 27.15 -11.21 -14.19
N ASN A 369 26.46 -10.34 -14.91
CA ASN A 369 26.05 -10.47 -16.33
C ASN A 369 24.93 -11.46 -16.62
N ASP A 370 24.23 -11.98 -15.61
CA ASP A 370 22.96 -12.66 -15.88
C ASP A 370 21.95 -11.67 -16.45
N THR A 371 21.22 -12.15 -17.44
CA THR A 371 20.13 -11.48 -18.14
C THR A 371 18.99 -12.47 -18.33
N CYS A 372 17.74 -12.00 -18.50
CA CYS A 372 16.62 -12.89 -18.80
C CYS A 372 16.94 -13.83 -19.97
N ASP A 373 17.66 -13.35 -20.99
CA ASP A 373 18.04 -14.15 -22.17
C ASP A 373 19.10 -15.20 -21.87
N SER A 374 20.13 -14.85 -21.09
CA SER A 374 21.15 -15.81 -20.70
C SER A 374 20.56 -16.92 -19.81
N LEU A 375 19.59 -16.58 -18.96
CA LEU A 375 18.88 -17.52 -18.10
C LEU A 375 17.87 -18.35 -18.90
N ALA A 376 17.12 -17.71 -19.81
CA ALA A 376 16.20 -18.36 -20.73
C ALA A 376 16.89 -19.41 -21.60
N LEU A 377 18.07 -19.08 -22.15
CA LEU A 377 18.87 -20.00 -22.92
C LEU A 377 19.41 -21.15 -22.06
N LYS A 378 19.92 -20.83 -20.87
CA LYS A 378 20.54 -21.82 -19.97
C LYS A 378 19.54 -22.82 -19.40
N TYR A 379 18.34 -22.37 -19.06
CA TYR A 379 17.32 -23.20 -18.39
C TYR A 379 16.18 -23.62 -19.32
N SER A 380 16.21 -23.22 -20.60
CA SER A 380 15.16 -23.49 -21.58
C SER A 380 13.79 -22.96 -21.13
N VAL A 381 13.72 -21.68 -20.80
CA VAL A 381 12.51 -21.00 -20.29
C VAL A 381 12.25 -19.70 -21.07
N SER A 382 11.06 -19.10 -20.96
CA SER A 382 10.77 -17.81 -21.61
C SER A 382 11.48 -16.65 -20.89
N SER A 383 12.14 -15.77 -21.65
CA SER A 383 12.75 -14.55 -21.09
C SER A 383 11.70 -13.61 -20.48
N ALA A 384 10.55 -13.49 -21.15
CA ALA A 384 9.48 -12.61 -20.71
C ALA A 384 8.81 -13.14 -19.44
N GLU A 385 8.73 -14.45 -19.26
CA GLU A 385 8.21 -15.03 -18.01
C GLU A 385 9.18 -14.82 -16.84
N ILE A 386 10.50 -14.87 -17.07
CA ILE A 386 11.49 -14.52 -16.04
C ILE A 386 11.23 -13.08 -15.57
N PHE A 387 11.06 -12.14 -16.49
CA PHE A 387 10.76 -10.75 -16.18
C PHE A 387 9.45 -10.60 -15.38
N ILE A 388 8.37 -11.22 -15.86
CA ILE A 388 7.03 -11.06 -15.28
C ILE A 388 6.94 -11.70 -13.90
N ASN A 389 7.58 -12.86 -13.69
CA ASN A 389 7.50 -13.60 -12.43
C ASN A 389 8.39 -13.02 -11.32
N ASN A 390 9.25 -12.04 -11.64
CA ASN A 390 10.18 -11.46 -10.70
C ASN A 390 10.06 -9.93 -10.75
N HIS A 391 9.13 -9.38 -9.96
CA HIS A 391 8.81 -7.94 -9.94
C HIS A 391 9.99 -7.02 -9.58
N ASP A 392 11.07 -7.57 -9.03
CA ASP A 392 12.31 -6.84 -8.72
C ASP A 392 13.21 -6.66 -9.97
N ILE A 393 12.93 -7.36 -11.07
CA ILE A 393 13.59 -7.16 -12.37
C ILE A 393 12.92 -5.99 -13.08
N LEU A 394 13.62 -4.87 -13.18
CA LEU A 394 13.14 -3.66 -13.87
C LEU A 394 13.53 -3.64 -15.36
N ASP A 395 14.61 -4.34 -15.71
CA ASP A 395 15.11 -4.51 -17.08
C ASP A 395 15.77 -5.90 -17.22
N CYS A 396 15.45 -6.63 -18.29
CA CYS A 396 15.96 -7.97 -18.53
C CYS A 396 17.46 -8.06 -18.76
N TYR A 397 18.14 -6.95 -19.08
CA TYR A 397 19.58 -6.92 -19.34
C TYR A 397 20.38 -6.19 -18.24
N ASP A 398 19.73 -5.76 -17.15
CA ASP A 398 20.35 -5.11 -16.00
C ASP A 398 19.87 -5.77 -14.69
N MET A 399 20.20 -7.06 -14.53
CA MET A 399 19.83 -7.84 -13.35
C MET A 399 20.81 -7.56 -12.20
N VAL A 400 20.24 -7.38 -11.00
CA VAL A 400 21.02 -7.21 -9.77
C VAL A 400 21.61 -8.56 -9.35
N GLU A 401 22.89 -8.60 -8.98
CA GLU A 401 23.59 -9.80 -8.48
C GLU A 401 23.08 -10.25 -7.11
N ASP A 402 23.23 -11.54 -6.80
CA ASP A 402 22.87 -12.17 -5.52
C ASP A 402 21.38 -12.06 -5.15
N VAL A 403 20.52 -11.93 -6.16
CA VAL A 403 19.06 -11.90 -6.01
C VAL A 403 18.48 -13.26 -6.42
N PRO A 404 17.63 -13.89 -5.60
CA PRO A 404 16.90 -15.10 -5.97
C PRO A 404 15.85 -14.79 -7.05
N ILE A 405 16.06 -15.36 -8.24
CA ILE A 405 15.19 -15.27 -9.41
C ILE A 405 14.39 -16.57 -9.51
N CYS A 406 13.08 -16.48 -9.43
CA CYS A 406 12.20 -17.61 -9.71
C CYS A 406 12.13 -17.84 -11.23
N LEU A 407 12.65 -18.97 -11.71
CA LEU A 407 12.61 -19.29 -13.13
C LEU A 407 11.22 -19.85 -13.53
N PRO A 408 10.72 -19.58 -14.73
CA PRO A 408 9.52 -20.24 -15.26
C PRO A 408 9.75 -21.73 -15.53
N PHE A 409 8.72 -22.41 -16.03
CA PHE A 409 8.83 -23.80 -16.44
C PHE A 409 9.57 -23.95 -17.77
N ARG A 410 10.11 -25.15 -18.01
CA ARG A 410 10.90 -25.41 -19.21
C ARG A 410 10.04 -25.64 -20.45
N CYS A 411 10.31 -24.90 -21.50
CA CYS A 411 9.70 -25.06 -22.81
C CYS A 411 10.79 -25.19 -23.89
N ASN A 412 10.42 -25.74 -25.04
CA ASN A 412 11.23 -25.52 -26.23
C ASN A 412 11.16 -24.03 -26.56
N THR A 413 12.30 -23.35 -26.55
CA THR A 413 12.35 -21.91 -26.80
C THR A 413 12.68 -21.63 -28.26
N TYR A 414 12.10 -20.56 -28.78
CA TYR A 414 12.51 -19.94 -30.03
C TYR A 414 13.09 -18.57 -29.73
N GLN A 415 14.26 -18.29 -30.28
CA GLN A 415 14.88 -16.98 -30.18
C GLN A 415 14.32 -16.06 -31.26
N VAL A 416 13.57 -15.06 -30.84
CA VAL A 416 12.97 -14.06 -31.71
C VAL A 416 14.07 -13.21 -32.37
N LYS A 417 14.04 -13.16 -33.70
CA LYS A 417 14.95 -12.36 -34.54
C LYS A 417 14.40 -10.95 -34.74
N GLU A 418 15.26 -10.04 -35.20
CA GLU A 418 14.95 -8.60 -35.31
C GLU A 418 13.74 -8.27 -36.20
N ASN A 419 13.41 -9.13 -37.17
CA ASN A 419 12.26 -8.98 -38.07
C ASN A 419 11.14 -10.01 -37.82
N ASP A 420 11.29 -10.84 -36.77
CA ASP A 420 10.27 -11.80 -36.43
C ASP A 420 9.06 -11.05 -35.86
N THR A 421 7.90 -11.44 -36.36
CA THR A 421 6.59 -11.12 -35.81
C THR A 421 6.00 -12.39 -35.21
N CYS A 422 5.12 -12.22 -34.23
CA CYS A 422 4.25 -13.26 -33.67
C CYS A 422 3.61 -14.14 -34.77
N THR A 423 3.17 -13.53 -35.88
CA THR A 423 2.64 -14.23 -37.06
C THR A 423 3.72 -15.06 -37.78
N SER A 424 4.86 -14.46 -38.14
CA SER A 424 5.92 -15.19 -38.85
C SER A 424 6.52 -16.34 -38.03
N VAL A 425 6.58 -16.20 -36.69
CA VAL A 425 7.08 -17.25 -35.80
C VAL A 425 6.06 -18.38 -35.72
N SER A 426 4.77 -18.09 -35.49
CA SER A 426 3.72 -19.12 -35.48
C SER A 426 3.61 -19.89 -36.80
N GLU A 427 3.70 -19.20 -37.95
CA GLU A 427 3.76 -19.82 -39.27
C GLU A 427 4.97 -20.73 -39.45
N SER A 428 6.15 -20.30 -39.00
CA SER A 428 7.39 -21.10 -39.07
C SER A 428 7.35 -22.36 -38.21
N LEU A 429 6.55 -22.33 -37.14
CA LEU A 429 6.34 -23.44 -36.20
C LEU A 429 5.17 -24.36 -36.61
N GLY A 430 4.41 -23.99 -37.65
CA GLY A 430 3.26 -24.77 -38.11
C GLY A 430 2.07 -24.78 -37.13
N ILE A 431 1.94 -23.76 -36.28
CA ILE A 431 0.87 -23.62 -35.28
C ILE A 431 0.06 -22.34 -35.53
N THR A 432 -1.19 -22.27 -35.09
CA THR A 432 -1.98 -21.05 -35.27
C THR A 432 -1.47 -19.93 -34.34
N ILE A 433 -1.69 -18.66 -34.71
CA ILE A 433 -1.37 -17.51 -33.83
C ILE A 433 -2.04 -17.66 -32.46
N LYS A 434 -3.26 -18.20 -32.43
CA LYS A 434 -4.01 -18.44 -31.21
C LYS A 434 -3.33 -19.50 -30.34
N ASP A 435 -2.80 -20.55 -30.95
CA ASP A 435 -2.03 -21.56 -30.24
C ASP A 435 -0.70 -20.97 -29.75
N PHE A 436 0.00 -20.20 -30.57
CA PHE A 436 1.24 -19.54 -30.14
C PHE A 436 1.05 -18.55 -28.98
N ILE A 437 -0.06 -17.81 -28.96
CA ILE A 437 -0.46 -16.93 -27.83
C ILE A 437 -0.84 -17.77 -26.60
N SER A 438 -1.46 -18.94 -26.76
CA SER A 438 -1.73 -19.85 -25.63
C SER A 438 -0.45 -20.33 -24.95
N LEU A 439 0.63 -20.52 -25.73
CA LEU A 439 1.95 -20.89 -25.22
C LEU A 439 2.70 -19.72 -24.56
N ASN A 440 2.26 -18.48 -24.82
CA ASN A 440 2.92 -17.26 -24.35
C ASN A 440 1.86 -16.22 -23.94
N PRO A 441 1.09 -16.46 -22.86
CA PRO A 441 -0.13 -15.73 -22.53
C PRO A 441 0.06 -14.24 -22.18
N TRP A 442 1.30 -13.78 -21.98
CA TRP A 442 1.63 -12.35 -21.86
C TRP A 442 1.57 -11.60 -23.19
N ILE A 443 1.58 -12.31 -24.32
CA ILE A 443 1.36 -11.74 -25.64
C ILE A 443 -0.14 -11.47 -25.79
N ARG A 444 -0.50 -10.23 -26.12
CA ARG A 444 -1.89 -9.83 -26.33
C ARG A 444 -2.46 -10.47 -27.60
N ASN A 445 -3.79 -10.58 -27.67
CA ASN A 445 -4.51 -11.15 -28.82
C ASN A 445 -4.25 -10.42 -30.16
N ASP A 446 -3.73 -9.20 -30.12
CA ASP A 446 -3.27 -8.42 -31.28
C ASP A 446 -1.76 -8.59 -31.57
N CYS A 447 -1.13 -9.60 -30.97
CA CYS A 447 0.32 -9.80 -30.91
C CYS A 447 1.11 -8.64 -30.28
N GLY A 448 0.45 -7.74 -29.55
CA GLY A 448 1.11 -6.74 -28.71
C GLY A 448 1.89 -7.41 -27.57
N PHE A 449 2.97 -6.79 -27.09
CA PHE A 449 3.93 -7.37 -26.13
C PHE A 449 4.76 -8.55 -26.69
N PHE A 450 4.69 -8.87 -27.99
CA PHE A 450 5.66 -9.76 -28.62
C PHE A 450 7.06 -9.13 -28.54
N PRO A 451 8.09 -9.87 -28.10
CA PRO A 451 9.44 -9.36 -27.98
C PRO A 451 10.10 -9.21 -29.37
N SER A 452 9.66 -8.24 -30.18
CA SER A 452 10.37 -7.82 -31.40
C SER A 452 11.66 -7.07 -31.04
N GLY A 453 12.57 -7.74 -30.34
CA GLY A 453 13.89 -7.22 -29.99
C GLY A 453 13.91 -6.11 -28.94
N THR A 454 12.89 -5.96 -28.11
CA THR A 454 12.90 -4.97 -27.03
C THR A 454 13.82 -5.42 -25.88
N ILE A 455 14.68 -4.50 -25.43
CA ILE A 455 15.55 -4.71 -24.26
C ILE A 455 14.76 -5.06 -22.98
N THR A 456 13.46 -4.77 -22.93
CA THR A 456 12.70 -4.88 -21.69
C THR A 456 12.23 -6.31 -21.35
N LEU A 457 11.97 -7.18 -22.33
CA LEU A 457 11.36 -8.50 -22.11
C LEU A 457 12.24 -9.70 -22.53
N GLY A 458 13.41 -9.45 -23.11
CA GLY A 458 14.27 -10.49 -23.67
C GLY A 458 13.72 -11.11 -24.97
N LYS A 459 14.43 -12.09 -25.54
CA LYS A 459 14.21 -12.61 -26.91
C LYS A 459 13.76 -14.06 -26.99
N PHE A 460 13.69 -14.80 -25.90
CA PHE A 460 13.28 -16.21 -25.93
C PHE A 460 11.80 -16.36 -25.55
N VAL A 461 11.04 -17.02 -26.43
CA VAL A 461 9.60 -17.33 -26.26
C VAL A 461 9.39 -18.83 -26.33
N CYS A 462 8.32 -19.33 -25.70
CA CYS A 462 7.99 -20.74 -25.69
C CYS A 462 7.31 -21.18 -27.00
N THR A 463 7.67 -22.35 -27.50
CA THR A 463 7.10 -22.99 -28.71
C THR A 463 6.43 -24.33 -28.43
N THR A 464 6.58 -24.80 -27.19
CA THR A 464 5.79 -25.86 -26.59
C THR A 464 5.19 -25.32 -25.30
N PRO A 465 4.13 -25.97 -24.76
CA PRO A 465 3.67 -25.68 -23.42
C PRO A 465 4.84 -25.72 -22.44
N SER A 466 4.87 -24.77 -21.50
CA SER A 466 5.95 -24.64 -20.52
C SER A 466 6.03 -25.84 -19.57
N ASP A 467 5.05 -26.73 -19.56
CA ASP A 467 4.98 -27.98 -18.81
C ASP A 467 5.30 -29.26 -19.64
N GLY A 468 5.66 -29.10 -20.92
CA GLY A 468 5.99 -30.23 -21.80
C GLY A 468 4.77 -30.93 -22.42
N LEU A 469 4.92 -31.51 -23.61
CA LEU A 469 3.87 -32.24 -24.31
C LEU A 469 3.50 -33.53 -23.57
N TYR A 470 2.31 -33.58 -22.95
CA TYR A 470 1.86 -34.73 -22.20
C TYR A 470 1.04 -35.73 -23.05
N ASN A 471 1.52 -36.97 -23.12
CA ASN A 471 0.79 -38.09 -23.71
C ASN A 471 0.48 -39.12 -22.61
N ARG A 472 -0.71 -39.02 -22.03
CA ARG A 472 -1.18 -39.87 -20.92
C ARG A 472 -1.29 -41.32 -21.38
N THR A 473 -0.50 -42.24 -20.82
CA THR A 473 -0.75 -43.68 -21.01
C THR A 473 -1.65 -44.17 -19.88
N ILE A 474 -2.97 -44.14 -20.11
CA ILE A 474 -3.99 -44.52 -19.12
C ILE A 474 -3.96 -46.05 -18.92
N SER A 475 -3.78 -46.52 -17.69
CA SER A 475 -4.03 -47.92 -17.32
C SER A 475 -5.53 -48.23 -17.36
N LYS A 476 -5.91 -49.41 -17.86
CA LYS A 476 -7.32 -49.82 -18.05
C LYS A 476 -8.17 -49.86 -16.76
N SER A 477 -7.56 -49.75 -15.59
CA SER A 477 -8.24 -49.76 -14.28
C SER A 477 -8.39 -48.37 -13.65
N ASP A 478 -7.82 -47.30 -14.23
CA ASP A 478 -7.99 -45.95 -13.68
C ASP A 478 -9.31 -45.34 -14.18
N PRO A 479 -10.15 -44.75 -13.29
CA PRO A 479 -11.29 -43.96 -13.72
C PRO A 479 -10.77 -42.78 -14.55
N ALA A 480 -11.44 -42.53 -15.68
CA ALA A 480 -11.16 -41.37 -16.50
C ALA A 480 -11.28 -40.12 -15.61
N ASP A 481 -10.17 -39.39 -15.51
CA ASP A 481 -10.04 -38.09 -14.85
C ASP A 481 -10.33 -38.11 -13.34
N SER A 482 -9.32 -38.48 -12.53
CA SER A 482 -9.35 -38.32 -11.08
C SER A 482 -7.93 -38.21 -10.48
N ASN A 483 -7.71 -37.16 -9.65
CA ASN A 483 -6.49 -36.96 -8.85
C ASN A 483 -6.36 -38.02 -7.73
N TYR A 484 -7.37 -38.85 -7.54
CA TYR A 484 -7.43 -39.93 -6.57
C TYR A 484 -7.36 -41.29 -7.25
N ALA A 485 -6.76 -42.26 -6.57
CA ALA A 485 -6.86 -43.67 -6.93
C ALA A 485 -8.04 -44.32 -6.20
N ASP A 486 -8.65 -45.34 -6.82
CA ASP A 486 -9.78 -46.06 -6.21
C ASP A 486 -9.33 -47.08 -5.17
N GLU A 487 -8.17 -47.70 -5.37
CA GLU A 487 -7.62 -48.73 -4.49
C GLU A 487 -6.19 -48.40 -4.05
N VAL A 488 -5.82 -48.85 -2.85
CA VAL A 488 -4.45 -48.72 -2.32
C VAL A 488 -3.55 -49.76 -2.98
N VAL A 489 -2.34 -49.35 -3.39
CA VAL A 489 -1.31 -50.25 -3.91
C VAL A 489 -0.14 -50.38 -2.93
N PRO A 490 0.61 -51.50 -2.95
CA PRO A 490 1.71 -51.72 -2.02
C PRO A 490 2.74 -50.60 -2.05
N ARG A 491 3.18 -50.16 -0.87
CA ARG A 491 4.19 -49.12 -0.69
C ARG A 491 5.56 -49.60 -1.20
N PRO A 492 6.22 -48.88 -2.14
CA PRO A 492 7.59 -49.19 -2.56
C PRO A 492 8.59 -49.08 -1.41
N GLU A 493 9.67 -49.86 -1.44
CA GLU A 493 10.73 -49.81 -0.42
C GLU A 493 11.43 -48.45 -0.36
N ASN A 494 11.54 -47.77 -1.50
CA ASN A 494 12.11 -46.44 -1.63
C ASN A 494 11.08 -45.32 -1.43
N ALA A 495 9.88 -45.59 -0.89
CA ALA A 495 8.86 -44.57 -0.65
C ALA A 495 9.24 -43.63 0.49
N ASP A 496 9.04 -42.32 0.31
CA ASP A 496 9.27 -41.30 1.34
C ASP A 496 8.59 -41.71 2.64
N PRO A 497 9.30 -41.85 3.77
CA PRO A 497 8.72 -42.28 5.03
C PRO A 497 7.52 -41.47 5.50
N ALA A 498 7.43 -40.18 5.14
CA ALA A 498 6.31 -39.32 5.50
C ALA A 498 5.09 -39.51 4.58
N ALA A 499 5.27 -40.05 3.37
CA ALA A 499 4.19 -40.24 2.41
C ALA A 499 3.10 -41.17 2.95
N ASN A 500 1.86 -40.87 2.60
CA ASN A 500 0.69 -41.57 3.12
C ASN A 500 0.69 -43.06 2.75
N SER A 501 0.22 -43.92 3.65
CA SER A 501 0.11 -45.37 3.40
C SER A 501 -1.07 -45.74 2.48
N GLU A 502 -2.10 -44.90 2.43
CA GLU A 502 -3.31 -45.09 1.62
C GLU A 502 -3.12 -44.53 0.20
N CYS A 503 -2.04 -44.94 -0.46
CA CYS A 503 -1.71 -44.47 -1.80
C CYS A 503 -1.96 -45.53 -2.87
N GLY A 504 -2.66 -45.17 -3.94
CA GLY A 504 -2.92 -46.06 -5.08
C GLY A 504 -1.99 -45.88 -6.27
N ARG A 505 -1.18 -44.80 -6.31
CA ARG A 505 -0.16 -44.58 -7.34
C ARG A 505 1.09 -43.93 -6.75
N TRP A 506 2.26 -44.55 -6.97
CA TRP A 506 3.56 -44.07 -6.53
C TRP A 506 4.40 -43.65 -7.73
N TYR A 507 5.18 -42.59 -7.57
CA TYR A 507 6.14 -42.12 -8.56
C TYR A 507 7.52 -41.98 -7.92
N THR A 508 8.55 -42.57 -8.53
CA THR A 508 9.94 -42.42 -8.09
C THR A 508 10.55 -41.24 -8.83
N VAL A 509 10.98 -40.22 -8.08
CA VAL A 509 11.58 -39.00 -8.61
C VAL A 509 12.89 -39.35 -9.31
N GLU A 510 13.06 -38.89 -10.54
CA GLU A 510 14.31 -39.03 -11.30
C GLU A 510 15.21 -37.79 -11.12
N GLU A 511 16.49 -37.92 -11.44
CA GLU A 511 17.43 -36.81 -11.34
C GLU A 511 17.08 -35.72 -12.37
N GLY A 512 16.66 -34.54 -11.88
CA GLY A 512 16.23 -33.42 -12.72
C GLY A 512 14.73 -33.16 -12.73
N ASP A 513 13.94 -34.02 -12.08
CA ASP A 513 12.52 -33.78 -11.86
C ASP A 513 12.31 -32.54 -10.98
N ASP A 514 11.30 -31.75 -11.35
CA ASP A 514 10.78 -30.68 -10.51
C ASP A 514 9.35 -30.97 -10.05
N CYS A 515 8.92 -30.28 -9.00
CA CYS A 515 7.62 -30.53 -8.39
C CYS A 515 6.48 -30.43 -9.39
N LEU A 516 6.59 -29.51 -10.33
CA LEU A 516 5.54 -29.26 -11.30
C LEU A 516 5.49 -30.36 -12.38
N SER A 517 6.63 -30.90 -12.79
CA SER A 517 6.70 -32.06 -13.69
C SER A 517 6.01 -33.29 -13.10
N VAL A 518 6.24 -33.57 -11.80
CA VAL A 518 5.61 -34.68 -11.07
C VAL A 518 4.11 -34.47 -10.91
N LEU A 519 3.68 -33.25 -10.56
CA LEU A 519 2.27 -32.90 -10.42
C LEU A 519 1.51 -32.97 -11.76
N GLY A 520 2.12 -32.43 -12.82
CA GLY A 520 1.56 -32.44 -14.16
C GLY A 520 1.42 -33.86 -14.72
N GLN A 521 2.42 -34.72 -14.48
CA GLN A 521 2.40 -36.11 -14.92
C GLN A 521 1.27 -36.93 -14.31
N HIS A 522 0.74 -36.53 -13.17
CA HIS A 522 -0.28 -37.28 -12.45
C HIS A 522 -1.60 -36.53 -12.26
N ASP A 523 -1.78 -35.42 -12.99
CA ASP A 523 -2.96 -34.55 -12.91
C ASP A 523 -3.30 -34.20 -11.44
N MET A 524 -2.26 -33.85 -10.67
CA MET A 524 -2.34 -33.69 -9.22
C MET A 524 -2.17 -32.22 -8.83
N SER A 525 -2.95 -31.74 -7.86
CA SER A 525 -2.73 -30.40 -7.31
C SER A 525 -1.61 -30.42 -6.28
N LEU A 526 -0.84 -29.33 -6.19
CA LEU A 526 0.21 -29.19 -5.17
C LEU A 526 -0.32 -29.42 -3.76
N SER A 527 -1.50 -28.89 -3.44
CA SER A 527 -2.16 -29.08 -2.15
C SER A 527 -2.44 -30.55 -1.83
N LEU A 528 -2.88 -31.33 -2.83
CA LEU A 528 -3.13 -32.75 -2.67
C LEU A 528 -1.82 -33.53 -2.56
N PHE A 529 -0.79 -33.12 -3.29
CA PHE A 529 0.52 -33.76 -3.28
C PHE A 529 1.28 -33.53 -1.99
N THR A 530 1.29 -32.32 -1.44
CA THR A 530 1.89 -32.03 -0.13
C THR A 530 1.10 -32.65 1.02
N ALA A 531 -0.22 -32.83 0.84
CA ALA A 531 -1.04 -33.55 1.83
C ALA A 531 -0.78 -35.06 1.80
N ALA A 532 -0.61 -35.64 0.61
CA ALA A 532 -0.23 -37.03 0.43
C ALA A 532 1.24 -37.29 0.80
N ASN A 533 2.10 -36.27 0.72
CA ASN A 533 3.53 -36.31 0.99
C ASN A 533 3.95 -35.14 1.90
N PRO A 534 3.70 -35.22 3.22
CA PRO A 534 4.00 -34.15 4.18
C PRO A 534 5.47 -33.72 4.27
N SER A 535 6.41 -34.52 3.76
CA SER A 535 7.83 -34.12 3.66
C SER A 535 8.07 -33.04 2.61
N ILE A 536 7.13 -32.85 1.67
CA ILE A 536 7.23 -31.92 0.57
C ILE A 536 6.76 -30.53 1.01
N SER A 537 7.64 -29.53 0.88
CA SER A 537 7.29 -28.14 1.18
C SER A 537 6.30 -27.59 0.15
N PRO A 538 5.15 -27.01 0.57
CA PRO A 538 4.25 -26.32 -0.35
C PRO A 538 4.81 -25.00 -0.90
N ILE A 539 5.93 -24.51 -0.37
CA ILE A 539 6.56 -23.23 -0.76
C ILE A 539 7.82 -23.45 -1.60
N ASN A 540 8.54 -24.56 -1.35
CA ASN A 540 9.76 -24.91 -2.07
C ASN A 540 9.75 -26.41 -2.44
N CYS A 541 8.70 -26.81 -3.15
CA CYS A 541 8.38 -28.21 -3.41
C CYS A 541 9.48 -28.92 -4.19
N THR A 542 10.03 -28.27 -5.23
CA THR A 542 11.09 -28.83 -6.06
C THR A 542 12.35 -29.13 -5.25
N ALA A 543 12.74 -28.25 -4.31
CA ALA A 543 13.88 -28.52 -3.42
C ALA A 543 13.61 -29.63 -2.39
N SER A 544 12.35 -30.04 -2.21
CA SER A 544 11.95 -31.09 -1.29
C SER A 544 11.92 -32.49 -1.95
N LEU A 545 11.98 -32.55 -3.28
CA LEU A 545 12.05 -33.81 -4.02
C LEU A 545 13.46 -34.41 -3.92
N ILE A 546 13.52 -35.70 -3.57
CA ILE A 546 14.77 -36.46 -3.48
C ILE A 546 14.83 -37.45 -4.65
N PRO A 547 15.79 -37.32 -5.58
CA PRO A 547 15.99 -38.30 -6.65
C PRO A 547 16.17 -39.73 -6.10
N GLY A 548 15.48 -40.69 -6.69
CA GLY A 548 15.42 -42.09 -6.26
C GLY A 548 14.40 -42.38 -5.17
N GLN A 549 13.73 -41.36 -4.59
CA GLN A 549 12.68 -41.53 -3.59
C GLN A 549 11.29 -41.55 -4.25
N ALA A 550 10.42 -42.46 -3.80
CA ALA A 550 9.05 -42.57 -4.30
C ALA A 550 8.06 -41.75 -3.46
N TYR A 551 7.21 -40.98 -4.13
CA TYR A 551 6.16 -40.16 -3.52
C TYR A 551 4.79 -40.59 -4.00
N CYS A 552 3.78 -40.38 -3.17
CA CYS A 552 2.40 -40.69 -3.48
C CYS A 552 1.83 -39.65 -4.45
N VAL A 553 1.51 -40.08 -5.67
CA VAL A 553 0.97 -39.23 -6.75
C VAL A 553 -0.49 -39.56 -7.10
N GLY A 554 -1.10 -40.47 -6.34
CA GLY A 554 -2.51 -40.81 -6.43
C GLY A 554 -3.01 -41.39 -5.12
N PRO A 555 -3.23 -40.56 -4.08
CA PRO A 555 -3.81 -41.01 -2.83
C PRO A 555 -5.24 -41.53 -3.05
N THR A 556 -5.69 -42.48 -2.24
CA THR A 556 -7.13 -42.79 -2.19
C THR A 556 -7.86 -41.67 -1.46
N LYS A 557 -9.19 -41.61 -1.60
CA LYS A 557 -10.00 -40.61 -0.87
C LYS A 557 -9.91 -40.74 0.66
N ASN A 558 -9.50 -41.92 1.14
CA ASN A 558 -9.36 -42.21 2.56
C ASN A 558 -7.97 -41.86 3.11
N ALA A 559 -7.02 -41.49 2.24
CA ALA A 559 -5.67 -41.12 2.65
C ALA A 559 -5.63 -39.84 3.50
N LEU A 560 -6.62 -38.96 3.37
CA LEU A 560 -6.64 -37.69 4.08
C LEU A 560 -7.59 -37.75 5.29
N PRO A 561 -7.25 -37.12 6.44
CA PRO A 561 -8.14 -37.03 7.61
C PRO A 561 -9.49 -36.37 7.29
N GLU A 562 -10.60 -36.74 7.95
CA GLU A 562 -11.93 -36.08 7.79
C GLU A 562 -11.91 -34.55 8.03
N SER A 563 -10.94 -34.06 8.81
CA SER A 563 -10.71 -32.64 9.11
C SER A 563 -9.73 -31.95 8.16
N TYR A 564 -9.06 -32.69 7.29
CA TYR A 564 -8.30 -32.16 6.17
C TYR A 564 -9.32 -32.06 5.05
N PRO A 565 -9.62 -30.87 4.50
CA PRO A 565 -10.88 -30.67 3.81
C PRO A 565 -10.97 -31.72 2.68
N PRO A 566 -11.96 -32.65 2.67
CA PRO A 566 -12.35 -33.23 1.41
C PRO A 566 -12.59 -32.03 0.52
N PRO A 567 -12.01 -31.92 -0.69
CA PRO A 567 -11.99 -30.68 -1.44
C PRO A 567 -13.40 -30.09 -1.42
N THR A 568 -13.62 -29.12 -0.53
CA THR A 568 -14.86 -28.38 -0.47
C THR A 568 -14.69 -27.55 -1.70
N TYR A 569 -15.25 -28.00 -2.83
CA TYR A 569 -15.95 -27.24 -3.85
C TYR A 569 -16.36 -28.18 -5.01
N TRP A 570 -16.95 -29.34 -4.71
CA TRP A 570 -17.86 -29.95 -5.68
C TRP A 570 -19.20 -29.21 -5.58
N ARG A 571 -19.40 -28.15 -6.36
CA ARG A 571 -20.74 -27.73 -6.71
C ARG A 571 -20.93 -28.01 -8.19
N GLN A 572 -21.59 -29.12 -8.49
CA GLN A 572 -22.10 -29.38 -9.83
C GLN A 572 -23.12 -28.27 -10.17
N GLY A 573 -22.73 -27.34 -11.04
CA GLY A 573 -23.67 -26.53 -11.79
C GLY A 573 -23.87 -27.19 -13.14
N CYS A 574 -25.10 -27.61 -13.47
CA CYS A 574 -25.38 -28.02 -14.85
C CYS A 574 -25.43 -26.75 -15.72
N TYR A 575 -24.62 -26.70 -16.78
CA TYR A 575 -24.76 -25.70 -17.85
C TYR A 575 -25.49 -26.32 -19.04
N PHE A 576 -26.33 -25.54 -19.71
CA PHE A 576 -27.01 -25.96 -20.94
C PHE A 576 -26.40 -25.20 -22.12
N SER A 577 -25.63 -25.89 -22.96
CA SER A 577 -25.31 -25.39 -24.31
C SER A 577 -26.38 -25.88 -25.27
N ALA A 578 -27.23 -24.99 -25.75
CA ALA A 578 -28.24 -25.37 -26.74
C ALA A 578 -27.65 -25.58 -28.15
N ASN A 579 -26.37 -25.27 -28.39
CA ASN A 579 -25.70 -25.44 -29.68
C ASN A 579 -24.25 -25.95 -29.49
N GLN A 580 -23.88 -26.97 -30.26
CA GLN A 580 -22.61 -27.72 -30.19
C GLN A 580 -21.37 -26.98 -30.74
N ASP A 581 -21.22 -25.66 -30.56
CA ASP A 581 -20.03 -24.93 -31.05
C ASP A 581 -19.14 -24.42 -29.90
N PHE A 582 -18.04 -25.13 -29.68
CA PHE A 582 -17.09 -25.03 -28.56
C PHE A 582 -16.20 -23.77 -28.50
N TYR A 583 -16.53 -22.66 -29.19
CA TYR A 583 -15.54 -21.58 -29.45
C TYR A 583 -15.85 -20.17 -28.92
N GLY A 584 -16.87 -19.96 -28.08
CA GLY A 584 -17.12 -18.66 -27.42
C GLY A 584 -16.64 -18.63 -25.95
N PRO A 585 -16.01 -17.54 -25.45
CA PRO A 585 -15.72 -17.41 -24.02
C PRO A 585 -17.04 -17.46 -23.24
N THR A 586 -17.07 -18.35 -22.25
CA THR A 586 -18.22 -18.67 -21.40
C THR A 586 -18.77 -17.42 -20.70
N ARG A 587 -19.93 -16.93 -21.15
CA ARG A 587 -20.63 -15.77 -20.55
C ARG A 587 -21.20 -16.02 -19.14
N ALA A 588 -20.85 -17.15 -18.52
CA ALA A 588 -21.31 -17.51 -17.19
C ALA A 588 -20.45 -16.90 -16.07
N LEU A 589 -19.24 -16.41 -16.37
CA LEU A 589 -18.31 -15.89 -15.37
C LEU A 589 -17.96 -14.42 -15.65
N THR A 590 -18.13 -13.53 -14.67
CA THR A 590 -17.88 -12.09 -14.84
C THR A 590 -17.15 -11.47 -13.65
N GLY A 591 -16.18 -10.59 -13.91
CA GLY A 591 -15.33 -10.00 -12.87
C GLY A 591 -14.34 -9.00 -13.46
N PRO A 592 -13.89 -8.02 -12.65
CA PRO A 592 -13.10 -6.88 -13.14
C PRO A 592 -11.66 -7.24 -13.56
N LYS A 593 -11.16 -8.42 -13.19
CA LYS A 593 -9.79 -8.90 -13.47
C LYS A 593 -9.74 -10.25 -14.22
N LEU A 594 -10.89 -10.81 -14.58
CA LEU A 594 -10.94 -12.12 -15.24
C LEU A 594 -10.40 -12.04 -16.67
N SER A 595 -9.22 -12.60 -16.92
CA SER A 595 -8.73 -12.93 -18.25
C SER A 595 -8.79 -14.44 -18.46
N HIS A 596 -9.61 -14.89 -19.41
CA HIS A 596 -9.69 -16.30 -19.77
C HIS A 596 -8.48 -16.71 -20.62
N ILE A 597 -7.59 -17.54 -20.07
CA ILE A 597 -6.39 -18.04 -20.77
C ILE A 597 -6.61 -19.51 -21.14
N LYS A 598 -6.65 -19.83 -22.44
CA LYS A 598 -6.81 -21.20 -22.98
C LYS A 598 -5.46 -21.87 -23.26
N PRO A 599 -5.37 -23.21 -23.29
CA PRO A 599 -5.36 -24.13 -22.16
C PRO A 599 -4.00 -24.10 -21.42
N LEU A 600 -4.03 -24.16 -20.08
CA LEU A 600 -2.85 -24.30 -19.21
C LEU A 600 -3.10 -25.50 -18.28
N SER A 601 -2.06 -26.28 -17.94
CA SER A 601 -2.22 -27.28 -16.87
C SER A 601 -2.56 -26.62 -15.54
N ILE A 602 -3.13 -27.39 -14.61
CA ILE A 602 -3.44 -26.95 -13.24
C ILE A 602 -2.18 -26.34 -12.60
N SER A 603 -1.02 -26.94 -12.88
CA SER A 603 0.28 -26.53 -12.35
C SER A 603 0.76 -25.18 -12.91
N SER A 604 0.65 -24.95 -14.22
CA SER A 604 1.00 -23.68 -14.86
C SER A 604 0.05 -22.55 -14.48
N CYS A 605 -1.24 -22.85 -14.31
CA CYS A 605 -2.21 -21.88 -13.81
C CYS A 605 -1.90 -21.46 -12.36
N GLN A 606 -1.49 -22.41 -11.52
CA GLN A 606 -1.09 -22.14 -10.13
C GLN A 606 0.12 -21.22 -10.06
N ALA A 607 1.18 -21.52 -10.80
CA ALA A 607 2.38 -20.69 -10.82
C ALA A 607 2.12 -19.27 -11.33
N TYR A 608 1.30 -19.12 -12.38
CA TYR A 608 0.96 -17.82 -12.96
C TYR A 608 0.14 -16.94 -11.99
N CYS A 609 -0.89 -17.48 -11.34
CA CYS A 609 -1.68 -16.67 -10.40
C CYS A 609 -0.91 -16.35 -9.11
N LEU A 610 -0.05 -17.27 -8.65
CA LEU A 610 0.81 -17.04 -7.48
C LEU A 610 1.87 -15.94 -7.75
N SER A 611 2.44 -15.85 -8.96
CA SER A 611 3.37 -14.77 -9.29
C SER A 611 2.69 -13.38 -9.28
N LEU A 612 1.38 -13.33 -9.49
CA LEU A 612 0.56 -12.11 -9.38
C LEU A 612 0.05 -11.84 -7.96
N PHE A 613 0.41 -12.64 -6.95
CA PHE A 613 -0.14 -12.61 -5.59
C PHE A 613 -1.67 -12.74 -5.53
N LEU A 614 -2.26 -13.49 -6.48
CA LEU A 614 -3.71 -13.71 -6.57
C LEU A 614 -4.07 -15.19 -6.27
N PRO A 615 -5.25 -15.45 -5.68
CA PRO A 615 -5.75 -16.82 -5.54
C PRO A 615 -5.91 -17.52 -6.90
N VAL A 616 -5.62 -18.83 -6.94
CA VAL A 616 -5.68 -19.62 -8.16
C VAL A 616 -7.08 -20.23 -8.31
N PHE A 617 -7.73 -19.99 -9.44
CA PHE A 617 -8.90 -20.75 -9.87
C PHE A 617 -8.70 -21.33 -11.27
N GLY A 618 -9.09 -22.58 -11.46
CA GLY A 618 -9.27 -23.09 -12.81
C GLY A 618 -10.51 -23.96 -12.93
N LEU A 619 -10.97 -24.05 -14.16
CA LEU A 619 -12.13 -24.86 -14.52
C LEU A 619 -11.60 -26.19 -15.06
N ARG A 620 -12.08 -27.31 -14.52
CA ARG A 620 -11.79 -28.63 -15.06
C ARG A 620 -12.69 -28.87 -16.27
N ASN A 621 -12.37 -28.14 -17.34
CA ASN A 621 -12.75 -28.47 -18.71
C ASN A 621 -11.53 -28.26 -19.64
N GLY A 622 -10.31 -28.46 -19.10
CA GLY A 622 -9.04 -28.41 -19.84
C GLY A 622 -8.54 -27.04 -20.29
N ASP A 623 -9.39 -26.00 -20.31
CA ASP A 623 -9.17 -24.89 -21.25
C ASP A 623 -9.14 -23.48 -20.64
N THR A 624 -9.14 -23.28 -19.32
CA THR A 624 -9.24 -21.90 -18.76
C THR A 624 -8.61 -21.73 -17.38
N CYS A 625 -7.54 -20.93 -17.30
CA CYS A 625 -6.97 -20.41 -16.05
C CYS A 625 -7.56 -19.03 -15.69
N ILE A 626 -7.86 -18.80 -14.41
CA ILE A 626 -8.45 -17.56 -13.89
C ILE A 626 -7.78 -17.17 -12.56
N CYS A 627 -7.22 -15.95 -12.49
CA CYS A 627 -6.67 -15.39 -11.26
C CYS A 627 -7.60 -14.28 -10.72
N ASP A 628 -8.34 -14.55 -9.64
CA ASP A 628 -9.17 -13.54 -8.97
C ASP A 628 -9.32 -13.88 -7.47
N ASP A 629 -9.98 -13.05 -6.68
CA ASP A 629 -10.32 -13.37 -5.28
C ASP A 629 -11.77 -13.86 -5.10
N ARG A 630 -12.60 -13.76 -6.16
CA ARG A 630 -14.02 -14.16 -6.16
C ARG A 630 -14.45 -14.67 -7.53
N LEU A 631 -15.42 -15.59 -7.55
CA LEU A 631 -16.03 -16.11 -8.77
C LEU A 631 -17.51 -15.69 -8.83
N ARG A 632 -17.94 -14.99 -9.89
CA ARG A 632 -19.37 -14.70 -10.12
C ARG A 632 -19.96 -15.62 -11.16
N MET A 633 -21.10 -16.25 -10.85
CA MET A 633 -21.80 -17.12 -11.79
C MET A 633 -23.12 -16.49 -12.24
N ASP A 634 -23.25 -16.24 -13.53
CA ASP A 634 -24.48 -15.80 -14.18
C ASP A 634 -25.38 -17.03 -14.41
N SER A 635 -26.49 -17.11 -13.67
CA SER A 635 -27.52 -18.12 -13.91
C SER A 635 -28.72 -17.49 -14.60
N ARG A 636 -29.24 -18.12 -15.66
CA ARG A 636 -30.49 -17.71 -16.32
C ARG A 636 -31.60 -18.73 -16.04
N PRO A 637 -32.82 -18.31 -15.69
CA PRO A 637 -33.95 -19.21 -15.65
C PRO A 637 -34.33 -19.66 -17.06
N ASN A 638 -34.35 -20.97 -17.31
CA ASN A 638 -34.84 -21.53 -18.58
C ASN A 638 -36.38 -21.65 -18.51
N LYS A 639 -37.09 -20.87 -19.34
CA LYS A 639 -38.56 -20.87 -19.38
C LYS A 639 -39.18 -22.04 -20.16
N ILE A 640 -38.39 -22.89 -20.81
CA ILE A 640 -38.93 -23.87 -21.76
C ILE A 640 -39.45 -25.15 -21.05
N TRP A 641 -39.00 -25.48 -19.82
CA TRP A 641 -39.27 -26.80 -19.21
C TRP A 641 -39.72 -26.79 -17.74
N GLY A 642 -40.34 -25.71 -17.24
CA GLY A 642 -40.96 -25.74 -15.90
C GLY A 642 -40.02 -26.15 -14.75
N CYS A 643 -38.71 -25.93 -14.88
CA CYS A 643 -37.74 -26.24 -13.83
C CYS A 643 -37.83 -25.20 -12.71
N GLY A 644 -38.62 -25.51 -11.69
CA GLY A 644 -38.46 -25.01 -10.32
C GLY A 644 -37.34 -25.74 -9.56
N SER A 645 -36.39 -26.34 -10.26
CA SER A 645 -35.25 -27.04 -9.67
C SER A 645 -34.05 -26.09 -9.57
N LEU A 646 -33.83 -25.55 -8.37
CA LEU A 646 -32.49 -25.17 -7.95
C LEU A 646 -31.56 -26.36 -8.20
N CYS A 647 -30.43 -26.14 -8.86
CA CYS A 647 -29.35 -27.12 -8.82
C CYS A 647 -28.96 -27.32 -7.35
N GLY A 648 -29.29 -28.49 -6.81
CA GLY A 648 -29.06 -28.86 -5.42
C GLY A 648 -30.33 -28.85 -4.58
N TYR A 649 -31.11 -29.93 -4.66
CA TYR A 649 -31.45 -30.80 -3.52
C TYR A 649 -32.40 -31.90 -4.04
N GLY A 650 -31.86 -33.09 -4.31
CA GLY A 650 -32.64 -34.32 -4.55
C GLY A 650 -32.39 -35.00 -5.90
N ASN A 651 -31.70 -36.14 -5.85
CA ASN A 651 -31.68 -37.31 -6.75
C ASN A 651 -32.13 -37.16 -8.22
N GLY A 652 -31.61 -36.17 -8.95
CA GLY A 652 -31.75 -36.06 -10.40
C GLY A 652 -30.41 -35.66 -11.01
N VAL A 653 -29.75 -36.61 -11.67
CA VAL A 653 -28.49 -36.43 -12.41
C VAL A 653 -28.75 -35.47 -13.59
N CYS A 654 -27.83 -34.53 -13.87
CA CYS A 654 -27.83 -33.76 -15.12
C CYS A 654 -27.96 -34.76 -16.30
N SER A 655 -28.68 -34.42 -17.37
CA SER A 655 -28.87 -35.37 -18.51
C SER A 655 -27.51 -35.77 -19.13
N PRO A 656 -27.43 -36.88 -19.90
CA PRO A 656 -26.18 -37.37 -20.50
C PRO A 656 -25.43 -36.35 -21.38
N GLU A 657 -26.10 -35.28 -21.83
CA GLU A 657 -25.53 -34.21 -22.67
C GLU A 657 -25.13 -32.96 -21.86
N GLN A 658 -25.25 -33.00 -20.53
CA GLN A 658 -24.98 -31.87 -19.63
C GLN A 658 -23.71 -32.14 -18.81
N HIS A 659 -22.60 -31.53 -19.20
CA HIS A 659 -21.35 -31.63 -18.46
C HIS A 659 -21.35 -30.63 -17.28
N PRO A 660 -21.15 -31.10 -16.03
CA PRO A 660 -20.93 -30.20 -14.89
C PRO A 660 -19.61 -29.44 -15.06
N ILE A 661 -19.61 -28.14 -14.72
CA ILE A 661 -18.36 -27.36 -14.66
C ILE A 661 -17.74 -27.61 -13.28
N GLU A 662 -16.58 -28.25 -13.26
CA GLU A 662 -15.81 -28.49 -12.04
C GLU A 662 -14.83 -27.32 -11.80
N VAL A 663 -14.77 -26.80 -10.58
CA VAL A 663 -13.94 -25.64 -10.21
C VAL A 663 -12.95 -26.08 -9.14
N PHE A 664 -11.67 -25.81 -9.34
CA PHE A 664 -10.63 -26.02 -8.34
C PHE A 664 -10.13 -24.69 -7.77
N SER A 665 -9.87 -24.66 -6.46
CA SER A 665 -9.46 -23.47 -5.69
C SER A 665 -8.30 -23.82 -4.77
N SER A 666 -7.31 -22.93 -4.66
CA SER A 666 -6.24 -23.03 -3.67
C SER A 666 -6.65 -22.54 -2.26
N GLN A 667 -7.86 -21.96 -2.12
CA GLN A 667 -8.39 -21.49 -0.84
C GLN A 667 -9.49 -22.39 -0.30
N GLU A 668 -9.52 -22.49 1.04
CA GLU A 668 -10.47 -23.27 1.84
C GLU A 668 -11.93 -22.87 1.57
N HIS A 669 -12.19 -21.60 1.20
CA HIS A 669 -13.52 -21.05 0.90
C HIS A 669 -13.62 -20.11 -0.30
N LEU A 670 -14.07 -20.61 -1.45
CA LEU A 670 -14.48 -19.77 -2.59
C LEU A 670 -15.88 -19.18 -2.35
N THR A 671 -15.98 -17.85 -2.31
CA THR A 671 -17.27 -17.16 -2.30
C THR A 671 -17.81 -17.05 -3.72
N VAL A 672 -18.81 -17.87 -4.06
CA VAL A 672 -19.51 -17.80 -5.35
C VAL A 672 -20.72 -16.86 -5.22
N GLU A 673 -20.69 -15.72 -5.91
CA GLU A 673 -21.81 -14.77 -5.94
C GLU A 673 -22.74 -15.09 -7.12
N TYR A 674 -24.05 -15.23 -6.84
CA TYR A 674 -25.10 -15.41 -7.85
C TYR A 674 -25.81 -14.07 -8.09
N VAL A 675 -25.93 -13.64 -9.35
CA VAL A 675 -26.67 -12.42 -9.71
C VAL A 675 -27.89 -12.77 -10.55
N ASN A 676 -29.09 -12.40 -10.08
CA ASN A 676 -30.34 -12.57 -10.82
C ASN A 676 -30.62 -11.29 -11.63
N ILE A 677 -30.39 -11.36 -12.94
CA ILE A 677 -30.62 -10.22 -13.85
C ILE A 677 -32.11 -10.24 -14.23
N GLY A 678 -32.93 -9.48 -13.51
CA GLY A 678 -34.40 -9.48 -13.64
C GLY A 678 -34.95 -9.19 -15.05
N CYS A 679 -36.26 -9.40 -15.24
CA CYS A 679 -36.97 -9.22 -16.51
C CYS A 679 -37.33 -7.75 -16.80
N PHE A 680 -37.20 -7.32 -18.06
CA PHE A 680 -37.64 -6.02 -18.58
C PHE A 680 -38.74 -6.22 -19.62
N GLU A 681 -39.81 -5.41 -19.59
CA GLU A 681 -40.92 -5.51 -20.54
C GLU A 681 -41.10 -4.23 -21.36
N SER A 682 -41.23 -4.42 -22.67
CA SER A 682 -41.27 -3.39 -23.71
C SER A 682 -42.69 -2.87 -23.91
N LYS A 683 -42.84 -1.55 -24.08
CA LYS A 683 -43.87 -0.99 -24.96
C LYS A 683 -43.26 0.06 -25.88
N LYS A 684 -42.97 -0.38 -27.12
CA LYS A 684 -42.95 0.37 -28.38
C LYS A 684 -42.47 1.82 -28.28
N GLU A 685 -41.16 2.02 -28.40
CA GLU A 685 -40.55 3.02 -29.28
C GLU A 685 -39.02 2.84 -29.29
N HIS A 686 -38.42 2.94 -30.47
CA HIS A 686 -37.04 2.53 -30.75
C HIS A 686 -36.00 3.43 -30.08
N VAL A 687 -34.87 2.81 -29.74
CA VAL A 687 -33.88 3.37 -28.81
C VAL A 687 -32.76 4.15 -29.52
N LEU A 688 -32.62 4.18 -30.86
CA LEU A 688 -31.51 4.90 -31.58
C LEU A 688 -31.98 5.81 -32.75
N LEU A 689 -31.29 6.94 -33.03
CA LEU A 689 -31.58 7.91 -34.12
C LEU A 689 -30.35 8.17 -35.05
N GLY A 690 -30.52 8.02 -36.39
CA GLY A 690 -29.56 8.40 -37.46
C GLY A 690 -30.18 8.30 -38.87
N LYS A 691 -29.84 9.22 -39.80
CA LYS A 691 -30.62 9.63 -41.01
C LYS A 691 -29.82 9.52 -42.34
N ASN A 692 -30.39 8.85 -43.36
CA ASN A 692 -30.07 8.74 -44.81
C ASN A 692 -29.27 7.52 -45.32
N TYR A 693 -29.94 6.63 -46.09
CA TYR A 693 -29.34 5.83 -47.20
C TYR A 693 -30.32 5.63 -48.38
N MET A 694 -29.76 5.67 -49.61
CA MET A 694 -30.39 5.82 -50.94
C MET A 694 -30.09 4.61 -51.88
N GLY A 695 -30.87 4.55 -52.97
CA GLY A 695 -31.08 3.47 -53.98
C GLY A 695 -30.00 2.43 -54.26
N TRP A 696 -30.22 1.14 -53.98
CA TRP A 696 -29.63 0.06 -54.79
C TRP A 696 -30.74 -1.00 -55.09
N ARG A 697 -30.65 -1.79 -56.17
CA ARG A 697 -31.69 -2.76 -56.61
C ARG A 697 -31.02 -4.11 -56.91
N ASP A 698 -31.36 -5.16 -56.15
CA ASP A 698 -31.06 -6.61 -56.35
C ASP A 698 -29.61 -7.18 -56.29
N GLY A 699 -29.04 -7.46 -55.11
CA GLY A 699 -27.62 -7.87 -54.86
C GLY A 699 -27.37 -8.31 -53.39
N THR A 700 -26.18 -8.83 -53.06
CA THR A 700 -25.99 -9.78 -51.92
C THR A 700 -25.30 -9.20 -50.67
N LEU A 701 -25.33 -9.98 -49.56
CA LEU A 701 -24.87 -9.60 -48.23
C LEU A 701 -23.37 -9.21 -48.15
N GLU A 702 -22.51 -9.79 -48.98
CA GLU A 702 -21.05 -9.57 -49.00
C GLU A 702 -20.64 -8.26 -49.70
N GLU A 703 -21.48 -7.70 -50.57
CA GLU A 703 -21.17 -6.47 -51.31
C GLU A 703 -21.40 -5.20 -50.46
N CYS A 704 -22.39 -5.19 -49.56
CA CYS A 704 -22.54 -4.11 -48.57
C CYS A 704 -21.43 -4.17 -47.50
N ALA A 705 -20.89 -5.38 -47.24
CA ALA A 705 -19.73 -5.61 -46.38
C ALA A 705 -18.40 -5.06 -46.97
N HIS A 706 -18.30 -4.84 -48.29
CA HIS A 706 -17.12 -4.19 -48.90
C HIS A 706 -17.26 -2.65 -49.01
N LEU A 707 -18.48 -2.13 -49.22
CA LEU A 707 -18.74 -0.70 -49.43
C LEU A 707 -18.37 0.22 -48.25
N CYS A 708 -18.42 -0.30 -47.02
CA CYS A 708 -17.96 0.47 -45.87
C CYS A 708 -16.55 0.07 -45.40
N HIS A 709 -15.88 -0.86 -46.12
CA HIS A 709 -14.48 -1.24 -45.89
C HIS A 709 -13.46 -0.60 -46.86
N ASP A 710 -13.70 -0.55 -48.19
CA ASP A 710 -12.66 -0.18 -49.20
C ASP A 710 -12.47 1.32 -49.49
N ALA A 711 -13.26 2.22 -48.90
CA ALA A 711 -12.95 3.65 -48.94
C ALA A 711 -11.87 3.97 -47.90
N ASP A 712 -10.62 3.69 -48.27
CA ASP A 712 -9.40 4.17 -47.62
C ASP A 712 -9.40 5.72 -47.65
N TYR A 713 -9.30 6.37 -46.48
CA TYR A 713 -8.74 7.70 -46.20
C TYR A 713 -9.29 8.23 -44.87
N PHE A 714 -8.41 8.16 -43.86
CA PHE A 714 -8.42 8.80 -42.55
C PHE A 714 -9.35 10.01 -42.41
N ALA A 715 -10.33 9.90 -41.50
CA ALA A 715 -10.43 10.79 -40.34
C ALA A 715 -11.54 10.31 -39.39
N LEU A 716 -11.11 9.94 -38.18
CA LEU A 716 -11.80 10.14 -36.91
C LEU A 716 -13.25 9.63 -36.77
N GLN A 717 -13.37 8.65 -35.87
CA GLN A 717 -14.56 8.33 -35.07
C GLN A 717 -15.74 7.69 -35.82
N THR A 718 -15.96 6.42 -35.47
CA THR A 718 -17.18 5.62 -35.68
C THR A 718 -17.54 5.23 -37.12
N LYS A 719 -17.41 3.92 -37.44
CA LYS A 719 -18.02 3.31 -38.63
C LYS A 719 -18.84 2.08 -38.22
N HIS A 720 -20.14 2.16 -38.52
CA HIS A 720 -21.12 1.07 -38.57
C HIS A 720 -21.19 0.48 -39.98
N TYR A 721 -21.75 -0.73 -40.14
CA TYR A 721 -22.62 -1.13 -41.27
C TYR A 721 -23.05 -2.63 -41.25
N SER A 722 -24.28 -2.93 -41.69
CA SER A 722 -24.65 -4.22 -42.30
C SER A 722 -26.00 -4.12 -43.04
N PRO A 723 -26.21 -4.84 -44.16
CA PRO A 723 -27.20 -4.56 -45.20
C PRO A 723 -28.65 -4.91 -44.88
N VAL A 724 -29.48 -4.25 -45.69
CA VAL A 724 -30.84 -4.59 -46.09
C VAL A 724 -30.63 -4.96 -47.59
N GLU A 725 -30.98 -6.08 -48.20
CA GLU A 725 -32.16 -6.91 -48.11
C GLU A 725 -32.19 -7.74 -49.42
N GLN A 726 -33.28 -8.46 -49.58
CA GLN A 726 -33.97 -8.73 -50.85
C GLN A 726 -34.36 -7.47 -51.70
N ALA A 727 -33.58 -6.37 -51.71
CA ALA A 727 -33.62 -5.24 -52.65
C ALA A 727 -32.41 -4.26 -52.61
N ASN A 728 -31.21 -4.60 -52.09
CA ASN A 728 -30.00 -3.75 -52.19
C ASN A 728 -30.03 -2.34 -51.51
N PHE A 729 -29.84 -2.18 -50.19
CA PHE A 729 -29.52 -0.87 -49.54
C PHE A 729 -28.72 -1.04 -48.21
N CYS A 730 -27.80 -0.15 -47.84
CA CYS A 730 -26.81 -0.34 -46.74
C CYS A 730 -26.93 0.84 -45.71
N ILE A 731 -26.85 0.67 -44.36
CA ILE A 731 -27.01 1.77 -43.34
C ILE A 731 -25.96 1.77 -42.18
N CYS A 732 -25.54 2.96 -41.69
CA CYS A 732 -24.53 3.19 -40.61
C CYS A 732 -24.93 4.28 -39.52
N GLY A 733 -24.91 4.06 -38.16
CA GLY A 733 -25.08 5.14 -37.10
C GLY A 733 -25.20 4.81 -35.55
N ASN A 734 -24.89 5.74 -34.60
CA ASN A 734 -24.35 5.55 -33.20
C ASN A 734 -24.96 6.20 -31.88
N GLN A 735 -26.27 6.52 -31.65
CA GLN A 735 -26.74 7.10 -30.33
C GLN A 735 -28.18 6.80 -29.83
N MET A 736 -28.43 6.79 -28.49
CA MET A 736 -29.73 6.49 -27.81
C MET A 736 -30.68 7.67 -27.45
N SER A 737 -32.00 7.42 -27.43
CA SER A 737 -33.08 8.43 -27.27
C SER A 737 -33.22 9.07 -25.87
N PRO A 738 -33.38 10.41 -25.75
CA PRO A 738 -33.48 11.15 -24.48
C PRO A 738 -34.76 10.97 -23.63
N SER A 739 -35.76 10.20 -24.08
CA SER A 739 -37.13 10.23 -23.52
C SER A 739 -37.39 9.34 -22.28
N ILE A 740 -36.37 8.75 -21.65
CA ILE A 740 -36.54 7.79 -20.54
C ILE A 740 -36.47 8.50 -19.18
N LYS A 741 -37.53 8.42 -18.35
CA LYS A 741 -37.57 8.93 -16.95
C LYS A 741 -37.85 7.83 -15.92
N LYS A 742 -37.18 7.91 -14.77
CA LYS A 742 -37.34 7.04 -13.58
C LYS A 742 -38.60 7.42 -12.79
N LEU A 743 -39.49 6.46 -12.50
CA LEU A 743 -40.74 6.70 -11.74
C LEU A 743 -40.45 6.90 -10.23
N LYS A 744 -41.03 7.95 -9.64
CA LYS A 744 -41.11 8.24 -8.19
C LYS A 744 -42.43 7.69 -7.65
N GLY A 745 -42.43 7.09 -6.46
CA GLY A 745 -43.64 6.70 -5.73
C GLY A 745 -43.77 7.45 -4.40
N GLU A 746 -44.92 8.08 -4.18
CA GLU A 746 -45.42 8.58 -2.90
C GLU A 746 -46.02 7.45 -2.04
N LYS A 747 -46.27 7.80 -0.77
CA LYS A 747 -46.60 6.99 0.42
C LYS A 747 -47.85 6.10 0.34
N GLU A 748 -47.77 4.93 1.02
CA GLU A 748 -48.63 4.34 2.08
C GLU A 748 -48.44 2.80 2.05
N SER A 749 -48.49 1.98 3.10
CA SER A 749 -48.59 2.07 4.56
C SER A 749 -48.05 0.72 5.12
N ALA A 750 -47.46 0.79 6.32
CA ALA A 750 -47.05 -0.25 7.29
C ALA A 750 -46.82 -1.73 6.85
N ASP A 751 -45.57 -2.18 7.00
CA ASP A 751 -45.25 -3.50 7.60
C ASP A 751 -44.24 -3.28 8.74
N GLU A 752 -44.76 -3.23 9.98
CA GLU A 752 -44.23 -2.42 11.10
C GLU A 752 -43.15 -3.11 11.97
N ASN A 753 -42.71 -4.33 11.64
CA ASN A 753 -41.81 -5.09 12.53
C ASN A 753 -40.34 -5.17 12.07
N GLY A 754 -40.04 -5.15 10.77
CA GLY A 754 -38.66 -5.25 10.28
C GLY A 754 -37.87 -3.93 10.34
N ASP A 755 -38.55 -2.81 10.13
CA ASP A 755 -37.96 -1.48 10.04
C ASP A 755 -37.64 -0.87 11.43
N ASN A 756 -38.41 -1.27 12.46
CA ASN A 756 -38.17 -0.86 13.84
C ASN A 756 -36.90 -1.48 14.43
N LEU A 757 -36.57 -2.73 14.10
CA LEU A 757 -35.34 -3.36 14.58
C LEU A 757 -34.09 -2.72 13.95
N LEU A 758 -34.14 -2.42 12.65
CA LEU A 758 -33.02 -1.78 11.95
C LEU A 758 -32.83 -0.32 12.43
N LYS A 759 -33.90 0.45 12.61
CA LYS A 759 -33.83 1.81 13.18
C LYS A 759 -33.39 1.81 14.64
N PHE A 760 -33.80 0.81 15.43
CA PHE A 760 -33.34 0.62 16.80
C PHE A 760 -31.85 0.26 16.86
N LEU A 761 -31.37 -0.63 15.99
CA LEU A 761 -29.96 -0.99 15.89
C LEU A 761 -29.09 0.20 15.41
N ILE A 762 -29.55 0.96 14.41
CA ILE A 762 -28.88 2.20 13.96
C ILE A 762 -28.86 3.25 15.08
N GLY A 763 -29.96 3.38 15.83
CA GLY A 763 -30.04 4.26 17.00
C GLY A 763 -29.07 3.85 18.11
N ILE A 764 -28.94 2.55 18.38
CA ILE A 764 -27.96 2.00 19.34
C ILE A 764 -26.53 2.27 18.87
N ILE A 765 -26.22 1.99 17.61
CA ILE A 765 -24.87 2.22 17.04
C ILE A 765 -24.52 3.71 17.09
N GLY A 766 -25.46 4.58 16.73
CA GLY A 766 -25.29 6.03 16.83
C GLY A 766 -25.09 6.50 18.28
N THR A 767 -25.85 5.94 19.22
CA THR A 767 -25.72 6.25 20.65
C THR A 767 -24.38 5.76 21.22
N ILE A 768 -23.95 4.53 20.90
CA ILE A 768 -22.64 3.99 21.30
C ILE A 768 -21.52 4.86 20.72
N GLY A 769 -21.61 5.25 19.44
CA GLY A 769 -20.64 6.15 18.81
C GLY A 769 -20.53 7.50 19.53
N ILE A 770 -21.67 8.11 19.88
CA ILE A 770 -21.72 9.35 20.68
C ILE A 770 -21.12 9.13 22.07
N CYS A 771 -21.48 8.04 22.76
CA CYS A 771 -20.94 7.69 24.07
C CYS A 771 -19.43 7.50 24.03
N LEU A 772 -18.87 6.87 22.99
CA LEU A 772 -17.43 6.71 22.82
C LEU A 772 -16.71 8.05 22.58
N ILE A 773 -17.32 8.95 21.79
CA ILE A 773 -16.80 10.31 21.58
C ILE A 773 -16.82 11.11 22.88
N ILE A 774 -17.92 11.08 23.62
CA ILE A 774 -18.07 11.73 24.93
C ILE A 774 -17.05 11.15 25.91
N ASN A 775 -16.92 9.82 26.00
CA ASN A 775 -15.95 9.15 26.86
C ASN A 775 -14.51 9.58 26.52
N LYS A 776 -14.17 9.71 25.23
CA LYS A 776 -12.86 10.21 24.79
C LYS A 776 -12.62 11.66 25.22
N ILE A 777 -13.63 12.52 25.13
CA ILE A 777 -13.56 13.91 25.60
C ILE A 777 -13.41 13.95 27.13
N LEU A 778 -14.20 13.17 27.88
CA LEU A 778 -14.14 13.10 29.33
C LEU A 778 -12.80 12.56 29.82
N ASN A 779 -12.27 11.50 29.20
CA ASN A 779 -10.94 10.98 29.48
C ASN A 779 -9.88 12.05 29.25
N ARG A 780 -9.96 12.82 28.16
CA ARG A 780 -9.06 13.97 27.96
C ARG A 780 -9.21 15.01 29.07
N ILE A 781 -10.43 15.39 29.44
CA ILE A 781 -10.65 16.39 30.50
C ILE A 781 -10.07 15.91 31.83
N VAL A 782 -10.27 14.64 32.19
CA VAL A 782 -9.78 14.08 33.46
C VAL A 782 -8.26 13.94 33.47
N LEU A 783 -7.67 13.43 32.37
CA LEU A 783 -6.23 13.23 32.25
C LEU A 783 -5.46 14.56 32.08
N TYR A 784 -6.05 15.57 31.44
CA TYR A 784 -5.42 16.87 31.16
C TYR A 784 -5.84 17.98 32.14
N LYS A 785 -6.46 17.66 33.29
CA LYS A 785 -6.83 18.64 34.33
C LYS A 785 -5.63 19.22 35.13
N SER A 786 -4.42 19.20 34.56
CA SER A 786 -3.26 19.92 35.10
C SER A 786 -3.23 21.33 34.50
N SER A 787 -2.89 22.33 35.31
CA SER A 787 -2.93 23.77 34.97
C SER A 787 -1.85 24.24 33.98
N THR A 788 -1.16 23.32 33.31
CA THR A 788 0.10 23.55 32.62
C THR A 788 0.13 22.67 31.37
N THR A 789 -0.10 23.27 30.20
CA THR A 789 0.38 22.72 28.93
C THR A 789 1.89 22.81 28.95
N GLN A 790 2.55 21.84 29.59
CA GLN A 790 4.00 21.81 29.71
C GLN A 790 4.60 21.69 28.30
N SER A 791 5.27 22.75 27.85
CA SER A 791 6.00 22.73 26.58
C SER A 791 7.27 21.90 26.76
N TRP A 792 7.36 20.76 26.07
CA TRP A 792 8.54 19.91 26.06
C TRP A 792 9.61 20.51 25.14
N ASP A 793 10.85 20.65 25.63
CA ASP A 793 12.00 21.03 24.82
C ASP A 793 12.87 19.79 24.56
N TRP A 794 12.47 19.00 23.55
CA TRP A 794 13.09 17.72 23.18
C TRP A 794 14.60 17.77 22.95
N SER A 795 15.21 18.95 22.77
CA SER A 795 16.66 19.10 22.67
C SER A 795 17.40 18.93 24.01
N LYS A 796 16.69 19.11 25.13
CA LYS A 796 17.20 18.96 26.50
C LYS A 796 16.79 17.65 27.16
N GLU A 797 15.81 16.96 26.58
CA GLU A 797 15.27 15.72 27.14
C GLU A 797 16.21 14.54 26.94
N ILE A 798 16.18 13.63 27.92
CA ILE A 798 16.95 12.39 27.90
C ILE A 798 15.97 11.24 28.12
N VAL A 799 15.92 10.32 27.14
CA VAL A 799 15.01 9.17 27.14
C VAL A 799 15.78 7.92 27.52
N LEU A 800 15.48 7.33 28.68
CA LEU A 800 15.99 6.03 29.08
C LEU A 800 15.02 4.93 28.63
N ILE A 801 15.53 3.93 27.91
CA ILE A 801 14.76 2.79 27.40
C ILE A 801 15.41 1.50 27.89
N THR A 802 14.64 0.64 28.56
CA THR A 802 15.09 -0.72 28.90
C THR A 802 14.76 -1.71 27.78
N GLY A 803 15.63 -2.70 27.55
CA GLY A 803 15.50 -3.61 26.42
C GLY A 803 15.71 -2.92 25.07
N GLY A 804 16.56 -1.89 25.03
CA GLY A 804 16.73 -1.02 23.86
C GLY A 804 17.54 -1.64 22.71
N SER A 805 18.08 -2.85 22.87
CA SER A 805 18.89 -3.51 21.84
C SER A 805 18.09 -4.44 20.93
N GLY A 806 16.79 -4.63 21.17
CA GLY A 806 15.95 -5.51 20.34
C GLY A 806 14.46 -5.19 20.35
N GLY A 807 13.74 -5.80 19.39
CA GLY A 807 12.28 -5.72 19.28
C GLY A 807 11.76 -4.27 19.21
N ILE A 808 10.76 -3.96 20.04
CA ILE A 808 10.17 -2.61 20.12
C ILE A 808 11.19 -1.59 20.63
N GLY A 809 12.07 -1.99 21.55
CA GLY A 809 13.06 -1.11 22.17
C GLY A 809 14.05 -0.53 21.16
N SER A 810 14.62 -1.36 20.29
CA SER A 810 15.55 -0.91 19.25
C SER A 810 14.91 0.06 18.26
N GLU A 811 13.63 -0.13 17.93
CA GLU A 811 12.89 0.78 17.06
C GLU A 811 12.65 2.14 17.74
N MET A 812 12.33 2.15 19.04
CA MET A 812 12.22 3.39 19.79
C MET A 812 13.57 4.12 19.89
N VAL A 813 14.67 3.42 20.17
CA VAL A 813 16.03 4.00 20.22
C VAL A 813 16.38 4.67 18.89
N LYS A 814 16.16 3.99 17.76
CA LYS A 814 16.36 4.55 16.41
C LYS A 814 15.50 5.79 16.20
N LYS A 815 14.20 5.72 16.50
CA LYS A 815 13.25 6.81 16.20
C LYS A 815 13.44 8.05 17.07
N PHE A 816 13.75 7.92 18.36
CA PHE A 816 14.08 9.06 19.21
C PHE A 816 15.42 9.68 18.80
N SER A 817 16.44 8.85 18.57
CA SER A 817 17.78 9.37 18.24
C SER A 817 17.87 10.01 16.85
N CYS A 818 17.10 9.54 15.86
CA CYS A 818 16.90 10.20 14.56
C CYS A 818 16.29 11.61 14.67
N ARG A 819 15.55 11.88 15.76
CA ARG A 819 15.00 13.21 16.07
C ARG A 819 15.96 14.07 16.91
N ASN A 820 17.21 13.64 17.02
CA ASN A 820 18.27 14.30 17.79
C ASN A 820 17.95 14.42 19.30
N ILE A 821 17.20 13.46 19.84
CA ILE A 821 16.94 13.34 21.27
C ILE A 821 18.00 12.43 21.86
N LYS A 822 18.50 12.75 23.06
CA LYS A 822 19.45 11.90 23.77
C LYS A 822 18.74 10.64 24.25
N VAL A 823 19.28 9.47 23.92
CA VAL A 823 18.70 8.18 24.30
C VAL A 823 19.72 7.37 25.09
N VAL A 824 19.29 6.83 26.22
CA VAL A 824 20.05 5.89 27.04
C VAL A 824 19.38 4.52 26.88
N SER A 825 20.12 3.55 26.35
CA SER A 825 19.65 2.18 26.15
C SER A 825 20.24 1.28 27.23
N PHE A 826 19.39 0.76 28.12
CA PHE A 826 19.75 -0.26 29.09
C PHE A 826 19.38 -1.63 28.54
N ASP A 827 20.36 -2.50 28.35
CA ASP A 827 20.14 -3.87 27.89
C ASP A 827 21.28 -4.79 28.35
N LEU A 828 21.06 -6.10 28.38
CA LEU A 828 22.12 -7.08 28.63
C LEU A 828 23.01 -7.28 27.41
N GLN A 829 22.43 -7.14 26.22
CA GLN A 829 23.12 -7.33 24.95
C GLN A 829 23.40 -5.99 24.28
N PRO A 830 24.58 -5.79 23.68
CA PRO A 830 24.82 -4.61 22.87
C PRO A 830 23.85 -4.58 21.67
N PRO A 831 23.50 -3.40 21.17
CA PRO A 831 22.68 -3.27 19.97
C PRO A 831 23.41 -3.91 18.78
N LYS A 832 22.65 -4.60 17.93
CA LYS A 832 23.19 -5.23 16.71
C LYS A 832 23.65 -4.20 15.67
N ASP A 833 22.96 -3.06 15.64
CA ASP A 833 23.24 -1.96 14.71
C ASP A 833 24.12 -0.90 15.38
N THR A 834 24.89 -0.18 14.58
CA THR A 834 25.67 0.97 15.07
C THR A 834 24.72 2.05 15.60
N LEU A 835 24.88 2.44 16.86
CA LEU A 835 24.09 3.51 17.45
C LEU A 835 24.44 4.87 16.86
N SER A 836 23.44 5.73 16.70
CA SER A 836 23.69 7.14 16.36
C SER A 836 24.41 7.86 17.50
N THR A 837 25.05 8.99 17.21
CA THR A 837 25.86 9.74 18.20
C THR A 837 25.09 10.20 19.43
N ASN A 838 23.75 10.22 19.38
CA ASN A 838 22.89 10.62 20.49
C ASN A 838 22.28 9.43 21.25
N ALA A 839 22.61 8.20 20.87
CA ALA A 839 22.17 7.00 21.54
C ALA A 839 23.37 6.36 22.27
N HIS A 840 23.19 6.11 23.56
CA HIS A 840 24.22 5.63 24.46
C HIS A 840 23.81 4.29 25.05
N PHE A 841 24.62 3.25 24.82
CA PHE A 841 24.36 1.92 25.35
C PHE A 841 25.06 1.72 26.70
N TYR A 842 24.33 1.18 27.66
CA TYR A 842 24.86 0.71 28.94
C TYR A 842 24.42 -0.74 29.13
N LYS A 843 25.40 -1.60 29.41
CA LYS A 843 25.13 -3.00 29.74
C LYS A 843 24.60 -3.09 31.16
N VAL A 844 23.30 -3.30 31.32
CA VAL A 844 22.63 -3.28 32.64
C VAL A 844 21.70 -4.49 32.77
N ASP A 845 21.87 -5.24 33.85
CA ASP A 845 20.87 -6.21 34.28
C ASP A 845 19.80 -5.52 35.12
N VAL A 846 18.61 -5.37 34.54
CA VAL A 846 17.47 -4.71 35.21
C VAL A 846 16.93 -5.53 36.38
N THR A 847 17.37 -6.77 36.59
CA THR A 847 17.01 -7.55 37.79
C THR A 847 17.84 -7.16 39.03
N SER A 848 18.88 -6.33 38.87
CA SER A 848 19.79 -5.92 39.93
C SER A 848 19.57 -4.45 40.33
N PRO A 849 18.95 -4.16 41.50
CA PRO A 849 18.79 -2.80 41.99
C PRO A 849 20.12 -2.06 42.12
N GLN A 850 21.16 -2.76 42.58
CA GLN A 850 22.50 -2.18 42.70
C GLN A 850 23.12 -1.88 41.33
N GLY A 851 22.94 -2.79 40.35
CA GLY A 851 23.40 -2.56 38.98
C GLY A 851 22.69 -1.38 38.30
N ILE A 852 21.39 -1.23 38.54
CA ILE A 852 20.61 -0.05 38.09
C ILE A 852 21.19 1.23 38.70
N HIS A 853 21.44 1.24 40.01
CA HIS A 853 21.98 2.40 40.71
C HIS A 853 23.37 2.81 40.17
N GLU A 854 24.29 1.84 40.04
CA GLU A 854 25.64 2.08 39.53
C GLU A 854 25.63 2.60 38.08
N ALA A 855 24.79 2.01 37.22
CA ALA A 855 24.63 2.48 35.84
C ALA A 855 24.01 3.88 35.77
N MET A 856 23.04 4.19 36.63
CA MET A 856 22.43 5.52 36.70
C MET A 856 23.39 6.60 37.19
N GLU A 857 24.26 6.29 38.15
CA GLU A 857 25.36 7.20 38.54
C GLU A 857 26.34 7.45 37.40
N GLN A 858 26.55 6.48 36.51
CA GLN A 858 27.33 6.69 35.30
C GLN A 858 26.58 7.58 34.29
N VAL A 859 25.31 7.27 34.00
CA VAL A 859 24.46 8.05 33.08
C VAL A 859 24.36 9.52 33.51
N ARG A 860 24.14 9.78 34.81
CA ARG A 860 24.05 11.14 35.37
C ARG A 860 25.33 11.94 35.16
N ARG A 861 26.49 11.28 35.28
CA ARG A 861 27.81 11.93 35.08
C ARG A 861 28.11 12.20 33.61
N GLU A 862 27.76 11.28 32.72
CA GLU A 862 28.13 11.36 31.30
C GLU A 862 27.12 12.14 30.44
N ILE A 863 25.83 12.04 30.75
CA ILE A 863 24.74 12.48 29.85
C ILE A 863 23.81 13.47 30.56
N GLY A 864 23.48 13.19 31.82
CA GLY A 864 22.53 13.95 32.64
C GLY A 864 21.43 13.06 33.22
N ASP A 865 20.47 13.69 33.90
CA ASP A 865 19.34 13.00 34.55
C ASP A 865 18.23 12.72 33.52
N PRO A 866 17.82 11.47 33.29
CA PRO A 866 16.76 11.15 32.34
C PRO A 866 15.40 11.72 32.73
N THR A 867 14.75 12.40 31.79
CA THR A 867 13.43 13.01 31.96
C THR A 867 12.31 12.08 31.49
N VAL A 868 12.61 11.09 30.64
CA VAL A 868 11.65 10.08 30.21
C VAL A 868 12.20 8.68 30.53
N LEU A 869 11.40 7.86 31.20
CA LEU A 869 11.67 6.46 31.47
C LEU A 869 10.69 5.58 30.67
N ILE A 870 11.20 4.74 29.79
CA ILE A 870 10.42 3.73 29.05
C ILE A 870 10.80 2.34 29.57
N ASN A 871 9.98 1.82 30.48
CA ASN A 871 10.11 0.46 30.99
C ASN A 871 9.58 -0.54 29.95
N ASN A 872 10.46 -0.98 29.06
CA ASN A 872 10.15 -1.82 27.90
C ASN A 872 10.70 -3.25 27.98
N ALA A 873 11.78 -3.49 28.74
CA ALA A 873 12.35 -4.82 28.90
C ALA A 873 11.28 -5.83 29.35
N GLY A 874 11.29 -7.01 28.73
CA GLY A 874 10.35 -8.07 29.06
C GLY A 874 10.76 -9.42 28.46
N ILE A 875 10.33 -10.48 29.13
CA ILE A 875 10.49 -11.88 28.71
C ILE A 875 9.16 -12.62 28.81
N ALA A 876 9.01 -13.71 28.07
CA ALA A 876 7.87 -14.63 28.14
C ALA A 876 8.37 -16.07 28.11
N LEU A 877 7.64 -16.97 28.77
CA LEU A 877 7.97 -18.40 28.85
C LEU A 877 7.03 -19.29 28.05
N GLY A 878 5.77 -18.89 27.84
CA GLY A 878 4.73 -19.66 27.12
C GLY A 878 4.64 -21.14 27.50
N LYS A 879 4.73 -21.44 28.80
CA LYS A 879 4.66 -22.79 29.36
C LYS A 879 3.43 -22.96 30.23
N ASP A 880 2.98 -24.20 30.35
CA ASP A 880 1.97 -24.58 31.33
C ASP A 880 2.50 -24.35 32.75
N ILE A 881 1.60 -24.01 33.68
CA ILE A 881 1.96 -23.75 35.08
C ILE A 881 2.68 -24.94 35.74
N LEU A 882 2.39 -26.16 35.29
CA LEU A 882 3.05 -27.38 35.79
C LEU A 882 4.45 -27.59 35.21
N ALA A 883 4.79 -26.91 34.11
CA ALA A 883 6.07 -27.03 33.42
C ALA A 883 7.06 -25.89 33.76
N CYS A 884 6.62 -24.82 34.43
CA CYS A 884 7.47 -23.72 34.87
C CYS A 884 8.23 -24.07 36.15
N THR A 885 9.53 -23.76 36.21
CA THR A 885 10.32 -23.86 37.45
C THR A 885 10.16 -22.61 38.32
N ALA A 886 10.46 -22.72 39.62
CA ALA A 886 10.43 -21.57 40.53
C ALA A 886 11.36 -20.45 40.06
N ASP A 887 12.57 -20.78 39.60
CA ASP A 887 13.57 -19.81 39.13
C ASP A 887 13.09 -19.07 37.87
N GLN A 888 12.45 -19.79 36.95
CA GLN A 888 11.86 -19.20 35.74
C GLN A 888 10.75 -18.19 36.07
N ILE A 889 9.87 -18.53 37.02
CA ILE A 889 8.81 -17.64 37.49
C ILE A 889 9.42 -16.42 38.19
N GLN A 890 10.42 -16.62 39.06
CA GLN A 890 11.11 -15.53 39.75
C GLN A 890 11.78 -14.58 38.77
N GLN A 891 12.49 -15.11 37.76
CA GLN A 891 13.13 -14.30 36.72
C GLN A 891 12.11 -13.47 35.95
N MET A 892 10.97 -14.05 35.57
CA MET A 892 9.90 -13.32 34.88
C MET A 892 9.34 -12.18 35.73
N VAL A 893 9.08 -12.42 37.02
CA VAL A 893 8.61 -11.39 37.95
C VAL A 893 9.67 -10.29 38.14
N GLN A 894 10.94 -10.65 38.23
CA GLN A 894 12.02 -9.67 38.37
C GLN A 894 12.12 -8.76 37.14
N VAL A 895 12.14 -9.32 35.93
CA VAL A 895 12.29 -8.56 34.68
C VAL A 895 11.02 -7.78 34.32
N ASN A 896 9.85 -8.43 34.33
CA ASN A 896 8.62 -7.83 33.81
C ASN A 896 7.90 -6.92 34.81
N LEU A 897 8.21 -7.01 36.11
CA LEU A 897 7.51 -6.28 37.16
C LEU A 897 8.45 -5.54 38.13
N LEU A 898 9.34 -6.23 38.84
CA LEU A 898 10.15 -5.59 39.89
C LEU A 898 11.14 -4.55 39.33
N ALA A 899 11.69 -4.78 38.14
CA ALA A 899 12.51 -3.81 37.43
C ALA A 899 11.83 -2.43 37.32
N HIS A 900 10.53 -2.39 37.04
CA HIS A 900 9.76 -1.13 36.97
C HIS A 900 9.74 -0.38 38.30
N PHE A 901 9.62 -1.11 39.42
CA PHE A 901 9.67 -0.50 40.75
C PHE A 901 11.04 0.10 41.02
N TRP A 902 12.13 -0.64 40.76
CA TRP A 902 13.48 -0.18 41.04
C TRP A 902 13.90 0.99 40.16
N LEU A 903 13.58 0.95 38.86
CA LEU A 903 13.84 2.06 37.94
C LEU A 903 13.04 3.31 38.33
N VAL A 904 11.78 3.16 38.72
CA VAL A 904 11.00 4.29 39.22
C VAL A 904 11.56 4.82 40.55
N GLN A 905 11.95 3.96 41.49
CA GLN A 905 12.60 4.41 42.74
C GLN A 905 13.89 5.19 42.48
N GLU A 906 14.64 4.81 41.44
CA GLU A 906 15.90 5.46 41.07
C GLU A 906 15.71 6.80 40.32
N LEU A 907 14.73 6.91 39.43
CA LEU A 907 14.54 8.10 38.57
C LEU A 907 13.47 9.09 39.08
N LEU A 908 12.41 8.60 39.72
CA LEU A 908 11.26 9.41 40.12
C LEU A 908 11.60 10.58 41.08
N PRO A 909 12.53 10.45 42.05
CA PRO A 909 12.86 11.55 42.96
C PRO A 909 13.29 12.84 42.22
N SER A 910 14.06 12.70 41.14
CA SER A 910 14.49 13.85 40.32
C SER A 910 13.30 14.44 39.54
N MET A 911 12.47 13.58 38.92
CA MET A 911 11.28 14.02 38.17
C MET A 911 10.29 14.77 39.07
N VAL A 912 10.06 14.28 40.29
CA VAL A 912 9.18 14.91 41.30
C VAL A 912 9.76 16.25 41.75
N LYS A 913 11.06 16.30 42.07
CA LYS A 913 11.74 17.54 42.48
C LYS A 913 11.65 18.61 41.39
N GLN A 914 11.77 18.21 40.12
CA GLN A 914 11.70 19.11 38.97
C GLN A 914 10.28 19.40 38.50
N LYS A 915 9.28 18.67 38.99
CA LYS A 915 7.90 18.64 38.45
C LYS A 915 7.91 18.46 36.93
N HIS A 916 8.76 17.57 36.44
CA HIS A 916 8.95 17.34 35.02
C HIS A 916 9.43 15.90 34.78
N GLY A 917 8.76 15.20 33.88
CA GLY A 917 9.19 13.89 33.41
C GLY A 917 8.04 13.05 32.87
N HIS A 918 8.36 11.88 32.35
CA HIS A 918 7.37 10.93 31.80
C HIS A 918 7.78 9.49 32.06
N VAL A 919 6.97 8.76 32.83
CA VAL A 919 7.12 7.31 33.04
C VAL A 919 6.19 6.55 32.12
N VAL A 920 6.76 5.78 31.18
CA VAL A 920 6.07 4.94 30.21
C VAL A 920 6.27 3.48 30.57
N THR A 921 5.17 2.74 30.69
CA THR A 921 5.17 1.32 31.06
C THR A 921 4.67 0.48 29.88
N ILE A 922 5.49 -0.44 29.37
CA ILE A 922 5.06 -1.38 28.33
C ILE A 922 4.42 -2.62 28.98
N ALA A 923 3.09 -2.63 29.00
CA ALA A 923 2.28 -3.74 29.47
C ALA A 923 1.98 -4.70 28.30
N SER A 924 0.75 -5.20 28.19
CA SER A 924 0.26 -6.01 27.06
C SER A 924 -1.26 -6.13 27.14
N VAL A 925 -1.94 -6.43 26.04
CA VAL A 925 -3.35 -6.87 26.12
C VAL A 925 -3.55 -8.09 27.03
N ALA A 926 -2.49 -8.87 27.26
CA ALA A 926 -2.46 -9.99 28.19
C ALA A 926 -2.71 -9.56 29.66
N SER A 927 -2.69 -8.25 29.96
CA SER A 927 -3.14 -7.69 31.23
C SER A 927 -4.64 -7.89 31.49
N PHE A 928 -5.45 -8.00 30.43
CA PHE A 928 -6.91 -8.05 30.51
C PHE A 928 -7.48 -9.42 30.15
N ILE A 929 -6.81 -10.15 29.26
CA ILE A 929 -7.16 -11.52 28.87
C ILE A 929 -6.01 -12.47 29.19
N THR A 930 -6.27 -13.43 30.06
CA THR A 930 -5.35 -14.52 30.39
C THR A 930 -5.76 -15.75 29.61
N ILE A 931 -4.83 -16.35 28.89
CA ILE A 931 -5.03 -17.57 28.10
C ILE A 931 -4.20 -18.72 28.67
N ALA A 932 -4.55 -19.96 28.32
CA ALA A 932 -3.80 -21.14 28.74
C ALA A 932 -2.32 -21.00 28.35
N SER A 933 -1.41 -21.51 29.20
CA SER A 933 0.05 -21.46 29.01
C SER A 933 0.68 -20.05 28.97
N ASN A 934 -0.03 -19.01 29.42
CA ASN A 934 0.48 -17.63 29.53
C ASN A 934 0.30 -17.01 30.92
N ILE A 935 0.07 -17.85 31.95
CA ILE A 935 -0.40 -17.41 33.27
C ILE A 935 0.58 -16.46 33.93
N ASP A 936 1.86 -16.84 33.96
CA ASP A 936 2.96 -16.07 34.54
C ASP A 936 3.12 -14.70 33.85
N TYR A 937 3.17 -14.66 32.52
CA TYR A 937 3.31 -13.43 31.75
C TYR A 937 2.09 -12.52 31.95
N SER A 938 0.87 -13.05 31.79
CA SER A 938 -0.37 -12.31 32.06
C SER A 938 -0.42 -11.77 33.48
N CYS A 939 0.00 -12.52 34.49
CA CYS A 939 0.09 -12.05 35.87
C CYS A 939 1.02 -10.84 35.98
N THR A 940 2.25 -10.91 35.44
CA THR A 940 3.19 -9.77 35.49
C THR A 940 2.64 -8.54 34.76
N LYS A 941 2.05 -8.71 33.57
CA LYS A 941 1.47 -7.60 32.79
C LYS A 941 0.20 -7.03 33.43
N ALA A 942 -0.61 -7.84 34.11
CA ALA A 942 -1.75 -7.34 34.89
C ALA A 942 -1.29 -6.54 36.12
N SER A 943 -0.22 -6.97 36.80
CA SER A 943 0.38 -6.21 37.91
C SER A 943 0.89 -4.83 37.49
N LEU A 944 1.40 -4.69 36.26
CA LEU A 944 1.81 -3.39 35.73
C LEU A 944 0.66 -2.38 35.60
N VAL A 945 -0.58 -2.83 35.41
CA VAL A 945 -1.76 -1.94 35.41
C VAL A 945 -1.96 -1.33 36.79
N ALA A 946 -1.96 -2.16 37.84
CA ALA A 946 -2.08 -1.68 39.22
C ALA A 946 -0.89 -0.80 39.63
N PHE A 947 0.33 -1.15 39.22
CA PHE A 947 1.51 -0.31 39.42
C PHE A 947 1.35 1.07 38.79
N HIS A 948 0.93 1.12 37.52
CA HIS A 948 0.72 2.36 36.79
C HIS A 948 -0.36 3.25 37.41
N GLU A 949 -1.49 2.66 37.80
CA GLU A 949 -2.58 3.36 38.49
C GLU A 949 -2.10 3.93 39.83
N GLY A 950 -1.42 3.11 40.65
CA GLY A 950 -0.87 3.50 41.94
C GLY A 950 0.13 4.65 41.84
N LEU A 951 1.13 4.52 40.95
CA LEU A 951 2.13 5.57 40.70
C LEU A 951 1.47 6.89 40.29
N THR A 952 0.44 6.82 39.44
CA THR A 952 -0.31 8.00 39.01
C THR A 952 -1.05 8.66 40.19
N GLN A 953 -1.62 7.88 41.12
CA GLN A 953 -2.25 8.42 42.32
C GLN A 953 -1.21 9.04 43.27
N ASP A 954 -0.05 8.41 43.47
CA ASP A 954 0.99 8.95 44.34
C ASP A 954 1.56 10.27 43.80
N LEU A 955 1.85 10.35 42.50
CA LEU A 955 2.25 11.60 41.84
C LEU A 955 1.22 12.71 42.05
N LYS A 956 -0.07 12.37 41.96
CA LYS A 956 -1.16 13.35 42.06
C LYS A 956 -1.50 13.77 43.50
N HIS A 957 -1.43 12.85 44.45
CA HIS A 957 -2.00 13.02 45.80
C HIS A 957 -0.98 12.96 46.93
N ARG A 958 0.22 12.44 46.69
CA ARG A 958 1.31 12.36 47.68
C ARG A 958 2.45 13.30 47.35
N TYR A 959 2.86 13.38 46.08
CA TYR A 959 4.04 14.14 45.65
C TYR A 959 3.74 15.51 45.04
N ASP A 960 2.46 15.90 44.89
CA ASP A 960 2.03 17.16 44.26
C ASP A 960 2.72 17.44 42.91
N SER A 961 2.90 16.39 42.10
CA SER A 961 3.71 16.40 40.89
C SER A 961 2.90 15.91 39.69
N ARG A 962 1.77 16.57 39.43
CA ARG A 962 0.86 16.25 38.30
C ARG A 962 1.47 16.48 36.92
N ASP A 963 2.59 17.20 36.87
CA ASP A 963 3.35 17.49 35.67
C ASP A 963 4.27 16.34 35.26
N VAL A 964 4.56 15.40 36.17
CA VAL A 964 5.19 14.13 35.80
C VAL A 964 4.14 13.24 35.15
N LEU A 965 4.30 13.01 33.85
CA LEU A 965 3.37 12.23 33.04
C LEU A 965 3.54 10.73 33.32
N THR A 966 2.43 10.00 33.22
CA THR A 966 2.44 8.54 33.21
C THR A 966 1.75 8.03 31.95
N SER A 967 2.28 6.98 31.34
CA SER A 967 1.59 6.25 30.26
C SER A 967 1.77 4.76 30.39
N ILE A 968 0.76 4.02 29.94
CA ILE A 968 0.80 2.56 29.88
C ILE A 968 0.39 2.12 28.47
N ILE A 969 1.19 1.25 27.88
CA ILE A 969 1.02 0.79 26.51
C ILE A 969 0.59 -0.67 26.55
N PHE A 970 -0.42 -1.01 25.75
CA PHE A 970 -0.96 -2.37 25.63
C PHE A 970 -0.81 -2.90 24.20
N PRO A 971 0.40 -3.37 23.81
CA PRO A 971 0.58 -4.05 22.54
C PRO A 971 -0.17 -5.39 22.51
N TYR A 972 -0.68 -5.73 21.31
CA TYR A 972 -1.11 -7.07 20.94
C TYR A 972 0.11 -7.94 20.59
N TRP A 973 -0.03 -8.95 19.74
CA TRP A 973 1.12 -9.70 19.23
C TRP A 973 2.01 -8.80 18.37
N VAL A 974 3.31 -8.76 18.69
CA VAL A 974 4.32 -7.97 17.97
C VAL A 974 5.48 -8.88 17.58
N ARG A 975 5.87 -8.87 16.29
CA ARG A 975 6.90 -9.75 15.71
C ARG A 975 8.30 -9.44 16.27
N THR A 976 8.55 -9.88 17.49
CA THR A 976 9.78 -9.67 18.25
C THR A 976 10.38 -11.02 18.63
N PRO A 977 11.67 -11.08 19.03
CA PRO A 977 12.28 -12.31 19.54
C PRO A 977 11.47 -12.95 20.69
N LEU A 978 10.71 -12.16 21.44
CA LEU A 978 9.85 -12.63 22.53
C LEU A 978 8.75 -13.61 22.08
N ILE A 979 8.34 -13.62 20.82
CA ILE A 979 7.32 -14.57 20.32
C ILE A 979 7.76 -15.34 19.08
N GLN A 980 9.06 -15.33 18.77
CA GLN A 980 9.59 -15.89 17.52
C GLN A 980 9.24 -17.38 17.38
N ASN A 981 9.39 -18.16 18.46
CA ASN A 981 9.07 -19.59 18.46
C ASN A 981 7.56 -19.85 18.34
N LEU A 982 6.72 -18.96 18.88
CA LEU A 982 5.26 -19.05 18.74
C LEU A 982 4.79 -18.74 17.30
N THR A 983 5.31 -17.67 16.70
CA THR A 983 4.87 -17.20 15.37
C THR A 983 5.32 -18.08 14.20
N THR A 984 6.21 -19.04 14.45
CA THR A 984 6.69 -20.01 13.44
C THR A 984 5.85 -21.29 13.43
N HIS A 985 4.99 -21.50 14.42
CA HIS A 985 4.02 -22.61 14.43
C HIS A 985 2.83 -22.32 13.52
N SER A 986 2.43 -23.33 12.75
CA SER A 986 1.30 -23.28 11.80
C SER A 986 -0.07 -23.04 12.46
N THR A 987 -0.18 -23.25 13.77
CA THR A 987 -1.40 -23.05 14.55
C THR A 987 -1.65 -21.60 14.96
N PHE A 988 -0.64 -20.72 14.82
CA PHE A 988 -0.77 -19.30 15.16
C PHE A 988 -1.51 -18.54 14.06
N GLN A 989 -2.76 -18.13 14.34
CA GLN A 989 -3.64 -17.42 13.38
C GLN A 989 -4.01 -15.99 13.82
N ASP A 990 -3.44 -15.51 14.93
CA ASP A 990 -3.77 -14.19 15.45
C ASP A 990 -3.06 -13.06 14.66
N PRO A 991 -3.67 -11.87 14.51
CA PRO A 991 -3.05 -10.73 13.84
C PRO A 991 -1.74 -10.30 14.50
N LEU A 992 -0.71 -10.06 13.68
CA LEU A 992 0.64 -9.74 14.12
C LEU A 992 1.05 -8.33 13.68
N GLN A 993 1.61 -7.55 14.60
CA GLN A 993 2.11 -6.19 14.32
C GLN A 993 3.62 -6.17 14.15
N GLU A 994 4.12 -5.24 13.33
CA GLU A 994 5.55 -5.04 13.17
C GLU A 994 6.13 -4.15 14.30
N PRO A 995 7.33 -4.45 14.84
CA PRO A 995 7.96 -3.67 15.90
C PRO A 995 8.13 -2.18 15.55
N SER A 996 8.39 -1.88 14.27
CA SER A 996 8.55 -0.51 13.78
C SER A 996 7.27 0.32 13.93
N ASP A 997 6.10 -0.29 13.70
CA ASP A 997 4.80 0.38 13.81
C ASP A 997 4.42 0.64 15.26
N VAL A 998 4.68 -0.35 16.14
CA VAL A 998 4.44 -0.24 17.58
C VAL A 998 5.38 0.78 18.20
N GLY A 999 6.67 0.72 17.88
CA GLY A 999 7.67 1.68 18.35
C GLY A 999 7.36 3.11 17.91
N GLU A 1000 6.86 3.29 16.69
CA GLU A 1000 6.41 4.61 16.19
C GLU A 1000 5.23 5.17 16.97
N ALA A 1001 4.20 4.36 17.20
CA ALA A 1001 3.03 4.81 17.94
C ALA A 1001 3.39 5.23 19.37
N ILE A 1002 4.34 4.52 20.01
CA ILE A 1002 4.84 4.87 21.35
C ILE A 1002 5.66 6.18 21.30
N VAL A 1003 6.59 6.30 20.35
CA VAL A 1003 7.40 7.51 20.18
C VAL A 1003 6.51 8.73 19.94
N ASP A 1004 5.53 8.63 19.04
CA ASP A 1004 4.58 9.71 18.79
C ASP A 1004 3.75 10.05 20.03
N HIS A 1005 3.34 9.05 20.82
CA HIS A 1005 2.61 9.28 22.06
C HIS A 1005 3.43 10.08 23.07
N VAL A 1006 4.69 9.72 23.26
CA VAL A 1006 5.64 10.42 24.14
C VAL A 1006 5.94 11.83 23.63
N LEU A 1007 6.29 11.98 22.34
CA LEU A 1007 6.68 13.27 21.76
C LEU A 1007 5.57 14.32 21.79
N ASN A 1008 4.31 13.87 21.75
CA ASN A 1008 3.15 14.74 21.87
C ASN A 1008 2.76 15.05 23.32
N GLY A 1009 3.59 14.66 24.31
CA GLY A 1009 3.32 14.86 25.74
C GLY A 1009 2.01 14.23 26.18
N ARG A 1010 1.60 13.12 25.55
CA ARG A 1010 0.35 12.44 25.89
C ARG A 1010 0.54 11.58 27.12
N ARG A 1011 -0.51 11.50 27.94
CA ARG A 1011 -0.56 10.65 29.15
C ARG A 1011 -1.75 9.69 29.10
N GLY A 1012 -1.70 8.63 29.90
CA GLY A 1012 -2.72 7.58 29.96
C GLY A 1012 -2.46 6.41 29.01
N ASP A 1013 -3.54 5.72 28.63
CA ASP A 1013 -3.49 4.40 28.00
C ASP A 1013 -3.32 4.49 26.47
N LEU A 1014 -2.46 3.62 25.92
CA LEU A 1014 -2.32 3.42 24.47
C LEU A 1014 -2.49 1.95 24.12
N PHE A 1015 -3.59 1.60 23.45
CA PHE A 1015 -3.84 0.26 22.93
C PHE A 1015 -3.33 0.15 21.49
N LEU A 1016 -2.59 -0.92 21.20
CA LEU A 1016 -2.02 -1.18 19.88
C LEU A 1016 -2.39 -2.60 19.47
N PRO A 1017 -3.25 -2.78 18.44
CA PRO A 1017 -4.02 -1.75 17.73
C PRO A 1017 -5.17 -1.17 18.59
N GLY A 1018 -5.66 0.02 18.24
CA GLY A 1018 -6.61 0.77 19.08
C GLY A 1018 -7.91 0.04 19.44
N TYR A 1019 -8.39 -0.89 18.60
CA TYR A 1019 -9.59 -1.68 18.89
C TYR A 1019 -9.41 -2.65 20.05
N ALA A 1020 -8.16 -3.01 20.39
CA ALA A 1020 -7.86 -3.88 21.53
C ALA A 1020 -8.25 -3.25 22.87
N GLY A 1021 -8.52 -1.94 22.91
CA GLY A 1021 -9.06 -1.25 24.09
C GLY A 1021 -10.36 -1.85 24.62
N LEU A 1022 -11.17 -2.48 23.76
CA LEU A 1022 -12.40 -3.16 24.17
C LEU A 1022 -12.14 -4.35 25.11
N LEU A 1023 -10.95 -4.96 25.04
CA LEU A 1023 -10.57 -6.09 25.89
C LEU A 1023 -10.46 -5.69 27.37
N SER A 1024 -10.17 -4.42 27.66
CA SER A 1024 -10.12 -3.91 29.04
C SER A 1024 -11.47 -4.04 29.78
N GLY A 1025 -12.58 -4.07 29.04
CA GLY A 1025 -13.93 -4.22 29.56
C GLY A 1025 -14.35 -5.66 29.89
N ILE A 1026 -13.55 -6.68 29.54
CA ILE A 1026 -13.96 -8.09 29.68
C ILE A 1026 -14.40 -8.44 31.10
N ARG A 1027 -13.70 -7.92 32.13
CA ARG A 1027 -14.01 -8.22 33.53
C ARG A 1027 -15.37 -7.67 33.98
N GLY A 1028 -15.96 -6.74 33.24
CA GLY A 1028 -17.31 -6.22 33.47
C GLY A 1028 -18.43 -7.03 32.81
N LEU A 1029 -18.11 -8.04 32.00
CA LEU A 1029 -19.09 -8.88 31.30
C LEU A 1029 -19.60 -10.02 32.20
N PRO A 1030 -20.79 -10.59 31.93
CA PRO A 1030 -21.24 -11.81 32.59
C PRO A 1030 -20.24 -12.98 32.39
N ALA A 1031 -20.13 -13.85 33.39
CA ALA A 1031 -19.13 -14.93 33.43
C ALA A 1031 -19.12 -15.80 32.16
N TRP A 1032 -20.29 -16.19 31.63
CA TRP A 1032 -20.38 -17.01 30.42
C TRP A 1032 -19.74 -16.34 29.18
N MET A 1033 -19.81 -15.01 29.09
CA MET A 1033 -19.22 -14.26 27.97
C MET A 1033 -17.72 -14.10 28.16
N GLN A 1034 -17.27 -13.93 29.41
CA GLN A 1034 -15.84 -13.92 29.72
C GLN A 1034 -15.19 -15.26 29.36
N GLU A 1035 -15.80 -16.38 29.77
CA GLU A 1035 -15.30 -17.73 29.47
C GLU A 1035 -15.33 -18.02 27.98
N MET A 1036 -16.41 -17.67 27.26
CA MET A 1036 -16.46 -17.83 25.79
C MET A 1036 -15.32 -17.10 25.07
N ILE A 1037 -14.96 -15.89 25.52
CA ILE A 1037 -13.83 -15.13 24.97
C ILE A 1037 -12.49 -15.81 25.30
N ARG A 1038 -12.30 -16.27 26.55
CA ARG A 1038 -11.07 -16.98 26.97
C ARG A 1038 -10.90 -18.30 26.23
N ASP A 1039 -11.97 -19.08 26.10
CA ASP A 1039 -11.99 -20.37 25.41
C ASP A 1039 -11.64 -20.22 23.92
N SER A 1040 -12.11 -19.16 23.26
CA SER A 1040 -11.77 -18.88 21.86
C SER A 1040 -10.27 -18.68 21.61
N LYS A 1041 -9.50 -18.40 22.68
CA LYS A 1041 -8.05 -18.19 22.64
C LYS A 1041 -7.26 -19.28 23.36
N ALA A 1042 -7.93 -20.32 23.88
CA ALA A 1042 -7.30 -21.36 24.68
C ALA A 1042 -6.33 -22.25 23.88
N SER A 1043 -6.45 -22.29 22.56
CA SER A 1043 -5.57 -23.08 21.68
C SER A 1043 -4.35 -22.33 21.15
N VAL A 1044 -4.26 -21.01 21.37
CA VAL A 1044 -3.19 -20.18 20.77
C VAL A 1044 -1.79 -20.61 21.21
N LEU A 1045 -1.67 -21.17 22.42
CA LEU A 1045 -0.39 -21.65 22.98
C LEU A 1045 -0.37 -23.18 23.17
N ARG A 1046 -1.25 -23.94 22.51
CA ARG A 1046 -1.25 -25.41 22.64
C ARG A 1046 -0.12 -26.03 21.82
N GLU A 1047 0.61 -26.94 22.48
CA GLU A 1047 1.78 -27.71 22.02
C GLU A 1047 3.12 -26.97 22.17
N THR A 1048 3.71 -27.12 23.37
CA THR A 1048 5.14 -27.01 23.71
C THR A 1048 6.06 -26.25 22.74
N SER A 1049 6.18 -24.92 22.85
CA SER A 1049 7.34 -24.18 22.27
C SER A 1049 7.41 -22.70 22.64
N PHE A 1050 8.16 -22.44 23.71
CA PHE A 1050 9.12 -21.34 23.78
C PHE A 1050 10.51 -21.94 23.88
#